data_AF-R4X826-F1
#
_entry.id   AF-R4X826-F1
#
_cell.length_a   1.000
_cell.length_b   1.000
_cell.length_c   1.000
_cell.angle_alpha   90.00
_cell.angle_beta   90.00
_cell.angle_gamma   90.00
#
_symmetry.space_group_name_H-M   'P 1'
#
loop_
_entity.id
_entity.type
_entity.pdbx_description
1 polymer ?
#
loop_
_entity_poly.entity_id
_entity_poly.type
_entity_poly.pdbx_seq_one_letter_code
_entity_poly.pdbx_strand_id
1 'polypeptide(L)'
;MVQFSLGRHALPWMTLAASINSVLGRDINCACGYLDPVTKDLWTDTTILYFNETDAASLASNPDFVDLNFVNKYESGFDTTYRQGASIKNIEFEDFGALDLRVDPAQRDHLVMGGGIRTSRQDIQYGSFRAALRPAKSAADSGSSTLSMYYRFNASQSIQLDLIDAGSANLSTARFKADIPGGSVDATTFSFVDVADTAYDLNEWRFDWTPKSVNFSTVLNSTVNSSISRRKHHLPSVPGAVYFKHWSTGISKPSMGPPKAAMTASVGYIRIFYNSTVTSTRDAFGAQCAILQTASCSTEDYSLRVSSEFTTDSTLQWKLVSPKYKAPAWALYGVIITGTVLAILIIHAVVRRLIRHYSIPKADRPVHPGAYTYKLDRFALHGELTREMVKEKKKTEKAEKRASKRGEPMIKTKEIDPDAASLLSFATTNEMDQNSVRGFRSLASNKNSKIIASALPTMYYSRPGNSQGVSGVSTNSRGPARMQDIGRPDVDDEEEDENTSMLDSTPGTPRARSNSEASLEEEIEETYANLPTRPSEEVERDNDSVVAFRATGNNAPRERKKSLFQEVATPGRAFWKRLFRKAPATAEKGKAPVLHTKSRLDYLDGLRGLACFLVSLVHFSLTFYPGFLEPGVPGGDKYEWVKWIRITVNPIFFNANFGLGVFFILSSRLIGVRYLTTGHLQDLAGATFRRIPRLAFPVLCAVALEYFLMGVGAIEWLQYLASVTWSTWPYAVEFKNAGWFVNEYLALLFVQPPQLPNIIYNYCTGVLWTLPVSIQGSWTIFLGVIVIREIKTPWKRFGYYTFCMVNSWYALSWGSYFWVGLAISDLDSTYRYRTWGSATWRRRLIVLGLLLVFTLSMSSQFVQQVSQFSFPTLEYGIHSDLLTGLPINQTPRMGYPAFNLPQVYSLFAATAVILLLDFSYTLQKIFRVRILRALGYYSYSIYLLHGLIFWSWGSWLCVMLATKAVPYWANALVVFITSYIVLGISIYLWTPFADVFSGYAGTALWRRAQGRAFFATIG
;
A
#
# COMPACT_ATOMS: atom_id res chain seq x y z
N MET A 1 -46.23 -17.88 1.02
CA MET A 1 -47.63 -18.03 0.57
C MET A 1 -48.13 -16.66 0.19
N VAL A 2 -48.49 -16.51 -1.08
CA VAL A 2 -49.05 -15.30 -1.70
C VAL A 2 -50.54 -15.30 -1.41
N GLN A 3 -51.13 -14.18 -0.96
CA GLN A 3 -52.57 -13.98 -1.05
C GLN A 3 -52.88 -12.56 -1.50
N PHE A 4 -53.63 -12.52 -2.60
CA PHE A 4 -54.02 -11.36 -3.37
C PHE A 4 -55.05 -10.49 -2.64
N SER A 5 -54.94 -9.19 -2.92
CA SER A 5 -55.97 -8.15 -2.76
C SER A 5 -57.27 -8.51 -3.47
N LEU A 6 -58.40 -8.32 -2.78
CA LEU A 6 -59.74 -8.18 -3.37
C LEU A 6 -60.64 -7.39 -2.42
N GLY A 7 -61.32 -6.37 -2.97
CA GLY A 7 -62.61 -5.90 -2.47
C GLY A 7 -62.62 -4.64 -1.59
N ARG A 8 -62.73 -3.46 -2.21
CA ARG A 8 -63.30 -2.25 -1.60
C ARG A 8 -64.83 -2.39 -1.46
N HIS A 9 -65.37 -1.62 -0.53
CA HIS A 9 -66.79 -1.24 -0.32
C HIS A 9 -67.54 -1.97 0.81
N ALA A 10 -67.31 -1.53 2.06
CA ALA A 10 -68.38 -1.32 3.05
C ALA A 10 -67.88 -0.46 4.24
N LEU A 11 -68.73 0.50 4.66
CA LEU A 11 -68.78 1.21 5.96
C LEU A 11 -67.76 2.33 6.29
N PRO A 12 -68.17 3.63 6.19
CA PRO A 12 -67.40 4.79 6.61
C PRO A 12 -67.54 5.16 8.11
N TRP A 13 -68.02 4.25 8.97
CA TRP A 13 -68.28 4.54 10.40
C TRP A 13 -67.28 3.90 11.38
N MET A 14 -66.41 2.99 10.93
CA MET A 14 -65.36 2.40 11.78
C MET A 14 -64.02 3.14 11.71
N THR A 15 -63.84 4.07 10.76
CA THR A 15 -62.62 4.88 10.65
C THR A 15 -62.56 6.02 11.65
N LEU A 16 -63.68 6.41 12.28
CA LEU A 16 -63.68 7.46 13.30
C LEU A 16 -63.18 6.96 14.67
N ALA A 17 -63.41 5.69 15.00
CA ALA A 17 -62.97 5.11 16.28
C ALA A 17 -61.44 4.85 16.30
N ALA A 18 -60.85 4.54 15.15
CA ALA A 18 -59.39 4.37 15.04
C ALA A 18 -58.62 5.69 15.13
N SER A 19 -59.21 6.81 14.69
CA SER A 19 -58.64 8.16 14.86
C SER A 19 -58.81 8.77 16.25
N ILE A 20 -59.63 8.16 17.11
CA ILE A 20 -59.80 8.61 18.51
C ILE A 20 -58.79 7.89 19.43
N ASN A 21 -58.29 6.70 19.08
CA ASN A 21 -57.24 6.05 19.88
C ASN A 21 -55.84 6.66 19.70
N SER A 22 -55.61 7.48 18.67
CA SER A 22 -54.41 8.33 18.57
C SER A 22 -54.45 9.58 19.47
N VAL A 23 -55.53 9.77 20.25
CA VAL A 23 -55.79 10.98 21.04
C VAL A 23 -55.36 10.84 22.51
N LEU A 24 -54.95 9.67 22.99
CA LEU A 24 -54.67 9.47 24.42
C LEU A 24 -53.19 9.48 24.85
N GLY A 25 -52.24 9.73 23.95
CA GLY A 25 -50.80 9.64 24.27
C GLY A 25 -49.93 10.85 23.90
N ARG A 26 -50.51 12.02 23.64
CA ARG A 26 -49.76 13.27 23.41
C ARG A 26 -50.00 14.24 24.55
N ASP A 27 -48.95 14.98 24.92
CA ASP A 27 -49.05 16.06 25.89
C ASP A 27 -50.16 17.03 25.45
N ILE A 28 -51.20 17.15 26.28
CA ILE A 28 -52.44 17.89 25.99
C ILE A 28 -52.12 19.36 25.64
N ASN A 29 -50.99 19.87 26.15
CA ASN A 29 -50.55 21.25 25.96
C ASN A 29 -49.80 21.50 24.64
N CYS A 30 -49.24 20.48 23.99
CA CYS A 30 -48.42 20.61 22.77
C CYS A 30 -48.92 19.73 21.60
N ALA A 31 -50.24 19.53 21.52
CA ALA A 31 -50.86 18.63 20.55
C ALA A 31 -50.56 18.96 19.07
N CYS A 32 -50.20 20.22 18.77
CA CYS A 32 -49.85 20.68 17.43
C CYS A 32 -48.35 20.60 17.08
N GLY A 33 -47.56 19.90 17.90
CA GLY A 33 -46.13 19.67 17.69
C GLY A 33 -45.25 20.80 18.19
N TYR A 34 -43.97 20.70 17.84
CA TYR A 34 -42.88 21.51 18.39
C TYR A 34 -42.19 22.30 17.28
N LEU A 35 -42.31 23.62 17.32
CA LEU A 35 -41.76 24.53 16.33
C LEU A 35 -40.41 25.07 16.81
N ASP A 36 -39.38 24.92 15.98
CA ASP A 36 -38.08 25.52 16.23
C ASP A 36 -38.03 26.97 15.72
N PRO A 37 -37.85 27.98 16.58
CA PRO A 37 -37.89 29.38 16.16
C PRO A 37 -36.68 29.78 15.29
N VAL A 38 -35.56 29.03 15.36
CA VAL A 38 -34.34 29.32 14.62
C VAL A 38 -34.41 28.73 13.21
N THR A 39 -34.74 27.44 13.10
CA THR A 39 -34.79 26.75 11.80
C THR A 39 -36.14 26.84 11.10
N LYS A 40 -37.20 27.21 11.85
CA LYS A 40 -38.62 27.18 11.42
C LYS A 40 -39.13 25.79 11.06
N ASP A 41 -38.44 24.74 11.50
CA ASP A 41 -38.86 23.36 11.31
C ASP A 41 -39.87 22.94 12.40
N LEU A 42 -40.89 22.18 11.99
CA LEU A 42 -41.92 21.62 12.86
C LEU A 42 -41.69 20.13 13.09
N TRP A 43 -41.61 19.73 14.35
CA TRP A 43 -41.42 18.36 14.81
C TRP A 43 -42.69 17.81 15.47
N THR A 44 -42.89 16.50 15.37
CA THR A 44 -44.14 15.85 15.78
C THR A 44 -44.06 15.18 17.14
N ASP A 45 -42.91 14.58 17.45
CA ASP A 45 -42.67 13.81 18.68
C ASP A 45 -41.46 14.38 19.46
N THR A 46 -41.41 14.07 20.75
CA THR A 46 -40.36 14.50 21.69
C THR A 46 -39.90 13.42 22.64
N THR A 47 -38.64 13.53 23.06
CA THR A 47 -38.08 12.84 24.23
C THR A 47 -37.36 13.87 25.08
N ILE A 48 -37.81 14.06 26.32
CA ILE A 48 -37.31 15.10 27.22
C ILE A 48 -36.96 14.47 28.56
N LEU A 49 -35.75 14.73 29.03
CA LEU A 49 -35.27 14.26 30.33
C LEU A 49 -34.35 15.31 30.95
N TYR A 50 -34.64 15.68 32.19
CA TYR A 50 -33.82 16.58 32.98
C TYR A 50 -33.29 15.85 34.21
N PHE A 51 -31.96 15.78 34.35
CA PHE A 51 -31.32 15.02 35.42
C PHE A 51 -31.27 15.75 36.76
N ASN A 52 -31.65 17.03 36.79
CA ASN A 52 -31.82 17.80 38.03
C ASN A 52 -33.08 17.44 38.81
N GLU A 53 -34.07 16.83 38.15
CA GLU A 53 -35.40 16.50 38.69
C GLU A 53 -35.67 14.99 38.65
N THR A 54 -34.74 14.18 38.12
CA THR A 54 -34.91 12.72 37.99
C THR A 54 -33.88 11.94 38.80
N ASP A 55 -34.37 11.10 39.72
CA ASP A 55 -33.54 10.20 40.52
C ASP A 55 -33.22 8.90 39.78
N ALA A 56 -32.21 8.15 40.26
CA ALA A 56 -31.80 6.88 39.68
C ALA A 56 -32.93 5.85 39.52
N ALA A 57 -33.87 5.80 40.47
CA ALA A 57 -35.02 4.90 40.40
C ALA A 57 -36.00 5.27 39.29
N SER A 58 -36.22 6.58 39.06
CA SER A 58 -37.13 7.04 38.00
C SER A 58 -36.52 6.83 36.62
N LEU A 59 -35.20 7.03 36.46
CA LEU A 59 -34.48 6.69 35.23
C LEU A 59 -34.56 5.20 34.90
N ALA A 60 -34.34 4.32 35.88
CA ALA A 60 -34.40 2.86 35.67
C ALA A 60 -35.80 2.38 35.27
N SER A 61 -36.86 3.09 35.68
CA SER A 61 -38.25 2.82 35.29
C SER A 61 -38.71 3.56 34.02
N ASN A 62 -37.87 4.43 33.46
CA ASN A 62 -38.24 5.27 32.33
C ASN A 62 -38.28 4.45 31.02
N PRO A 63 -39.41 4.41 30.29
CA PRO A 63 -39.51 3.66 29.03
C PRO A 63 -38.70 4.29 27.88
N ASP A 64 -38.30 5.56 27.97
CA ASP A 64 -37.66 6.30 26.88
C ASP A 64 -36.19 5.94 26.65
N PHE A 65 -35.49 5.44 27.67
CA PHE A 65 -34.05 5.16 27.62
C PHE A 65 -33.71 3.72 28.02
N VAL A 66 -32.60 3.23 27.49
CA VAL A 66 -32.05 1.90 27.76
C VAL A 66 -30.57 2.02 28.06
N ASP A 67 -30.14 1.46 29.19
CA ASP A 67 -28.73 1.42 29.58
C ASP A 67 -27.92 0.53 28.65
N LEU A 68 -26.71 0.97 28.32
CA LEU A 68 -25.79 0.21 27.47
C LEU A 68 -25.03 -0.83 28.29
N ASN A 69 -25.18 -2.09 27.93
CA ASN A 69 -24.40 -3.20 28.48
C ASN A 69 -23.87 -4.09 27.36
N PHE A 70 -22.61 -3.90 26.98
CA PHE A 70 -21.98 -4.68 25.91
C PHE A 70 -20.46 -4.69 26.03
N VAL A 71 -19.84 -5.68 25.38
CA VAL A 71 -18.40 -5.76 25.18
C VAL A 71 -18.14 -6.07 23.72
N ASN A 72 -17.46 -5.17 23.01
CA ASN A 72 -17.13 -5.40 21.61
C ASN A 72 -16.01 -6.44 21.48
N LYS A 73 -16.14 -7.27 20.43
CA LYS A 73 -15.13 -8.29 20.11
C LYS A 73 -13.93 -7.70 19.37
N TYR A 74 -14.17 -6.66 18.57
CA TYR A 74 -13.19 -5.93 17.78
C TYR A 74 -13.73 -4.52 17.53
N GLU A 75 -12.84 -3.60 17.14
CA GLU A 75 -13.16 -2.21 16.82
C GLU A 75 -12.61 -1.82 15.46
N SER A 76 -13.26 -0.87 14.80
CA SER A 76 -12.81 -0.34 13.52
C SER A 76 -11.85 0.84 13.72
N GLY A 77 -10.74 0.83 13.01
CA GLY A 77 -9.77 1.93 12.94
C GLY A 77 -8.34 1.41 12.97
N PHE A 78 -7.50 1.88 12.04
CA PHE A 78 -6.10 1.45 11.95
C PHE A 78 -5.28 1.76 13.21
N ASP A 79 -5.63 2.82 13.94
CA ASP A 79 -4.96 3.23 15.19
C ASP A 79 -5.73 2.80 16.46
N THR A 80 -6.81 2.03 16.32
CA THR A 80 -7.63 1.60 17.44
C THR A 80 -7.07 0.32 18.05
N THR A 81 -6.38 0.47 19.18
CA THR A 81 -5.73 -0.67 19.87
C THR A 81 -6.54 -1.22 21.05
N TYR A 82 -7.54 -0.47 21.54
CA TYR A 82 -8.40 -0.91 22.64
C TYR A 82 -9.82 -1.17 22.16
N ARG A 83 -10.42 -2.23 22.71
CA ARG A 83 -11.82 -2.57 22.50
C ARG A 83 -12.68 -1.77 23.46
N GLN A 84 -13.85 -1.35 23.02
CA GLN A 84 -14.77 -0.61 23.87
C GLN A 84 -15.83 -1.55 24.46
N GLY A 85 -16.20 -1.29 25.70
CA GLY A 85 -17.38 -1.86 26.34
C GLY A 85 -18.20 -0.79 27.03
N ALA A 86 -19.42 -1.14 27.42
CA ALA A 86 -20.27 -0.34 28.27
C ALA A 86 -20.85 -1.21 29.39
N SER A 87 -20.92 -0.65 30.60
CA SER A 87 -21.44 -1.32 31.79
C SER A 87 -22.44 -0.42 32.50
N ILE A 88 -23.51 -1.00 33.01
CA ILE A 88 -24.54 -0.32 33.81
C ILE A 88 -23.92 0.26 35.10
N LYS A 89 -22.87 -0.36 35.63
CA LYS A 89 -22.17 0.12 36.83
C LYS A 89 -21.47 1.47 36.65
N ASN A 90 -21.27 1.89 35.41
CA ASN A 90 -20.55 3.11 35.07
C ASN A 90 -21.53 4.25 34.75
N ILE A 91 -22.77 4.12 35.19
CA ILE A 91 -23.82 5.13 35.12
C ILE A 91 -24.13 5.49 36.57
N GLU A 92 -23.71 6.69 36.96
CA GLU A 92 -23.84 7.23 38.32
C GLU A 92 -24.61 8.56 38.24
N PHE A 93 -25.14 9.04 39.37
CA PHE A 93 -25.80 10.34 39.45
C PHE A 93 -24.95 11.30 40.28
N GLU A 94 -24.74 12.50 39.76
CA GLU A 94 -24.08 13.58 40.50
C GLU A 94 -25.06 14.16 41.54
N ASP A 95 -24.57 14.49 42.74
CA ASP A 95 -25.37 15.11 43.82
C ASP A 95 -26.04 16.44 43.40
N PHE A 96 -25.59 17.06 42.31
CA PHE A 96 -26.08 18.33 41.75
C PHE A 96 -26.99 18.19 40.52
N GLY A 97 -27.50 16.98 40.22
CA GLY A 97 -28.56 16.82 39.23
C GLY A 97 -28.07 16.65 37.79
N ALA A 98 -27.02 15.86 37.58
CA ALA A 98 -26.54 15.43 36.27
C ALA A 98 -26.31 13.92 36.25
N LEU A 99 -26.41 13.32 35.06
CA LEU A 99 -26.07 11.92 34.83
C LEU A 99 -24.58 11.78 34.56
N ASP A 100 -23.88 11.13 35.47
CA ASP A 100 -22.46 10.86 35.36
C ASP A 100 -22.20 9.55 34.61
N LEU A 101 -21.57 9.68 33.45
CA LEU A 101 -21.08 8.55 32.67
C LEU A 101 -19.60 8.37 33.00
N ARG A 102 -19.25 7.25 33.61
CA ARG A 102 -17.88 6.92 34.00
C ARG A 102 -17.19 6.05 32.95
N VAL A 103 -15.90 6.27 32.76
CA VAL A 103 -15.02 5.38 31.99
C VAL A 103 -13.92 4.87 32.90
N ASP A 104 -13.80 3.56 32.99
CA ASP A 104 -12.77 2.88 33.77
C ASP A 104 -11.41 2.93 33.06
N PRO A 105 -10.30 2.87 33.82
CA PRO A 105 -8.98 2.74 33.23
C PRO A 105 -8.87 1.45 32.41
N ALA A 106 -7.99 1.46 31.40
CA ALA A 106 -7.80 0.30 30.54
C ALA A 106 -7.39 -0.96 31.31
N GLN A 107 -8.09 -2.06 31.03
CA GLN A 107 -7.77 -3.36 31.58
C GLN A 107 -6.57 -4.00 30.86
N ARG A 108 -5.97 -5.03 31.48
CA ARG A 108 -4.83 -5.77 30.92
C ARG A 108 -5.13 -6.48 29.59
N ASP A 109 -6.40 -6.73 29.29
CA ASP A 109 -6.85 -7.34 28.03
C ASP A 109 -7.20 -6.31 26.94
N HIS A 110 -6.79 -5.04 27.14
CA HIS A 110 -7.04 -3.91 26.25
C HIS A 110 -8.53 -3.65 26.02
N LEU A 111 -9.32 -3.82 27.08
CA LEU A 111 -10.71 -3.44 27.14
C LEU A 111 -10.86 -2.17 27.99
N VAL A 112 -11.64 -1.22 27.49
CA VAL A 112 -12.04 -0.02 28.24
C VAL A 112 -13.55 -0.07 28.45
N MET A 113 -13.99 -0.09 29.70
CA MET A 113 -15.41 -0.11 30.06
C MET A 113 -15.90 1.32 30.30
N GLY A 114 -16.83 1.77 29.46
CA GLY A 114 -17.50 3.05 29.60
C GLY A 114 -18.92 2.95 30.18
N GLY A 115 -19.59 4.08 30.20
CA GLY A 115 -21.00 4.22 30.55
C GLY A 115 -21.77 4.91 29.41
N GLY A 116 -23.06 4.62 29.30
CA GLY A 116 -23.91 5.30 28.34
C GLY A 116 -25.32 4.78 28.29
N ILE A 117 -26.19 5.60 27.70
CA ILE A 117 -27.60 5.33 27.51
C ILE A 117 -27.97 5.52 26.04
N ARG A 118 -29.02 4.86 25.59
CA ARG A 118 -29.62 5.09 24.27
C ARG A 118 -31.12 5.29 24.38
N THR A 119 -31.72 5.95 23.38
CA THR A 119 -33.18 5.97 23.26
C THR A 119 -33.72 4.55 23.03
N SER A 120 -34.83 4.22 23.68
CA SER A 120 -35.55 2.95 23.47
C SER A 120 -36.14 2.89 22.07
N ARG A 121 -36.68 4.01 21.60
CA ARG A 121 -37.16 4.27 20.24
C ARG A 121 -36.04 4.17 19.21
N GLN A 122 -36.33 3.48 18.10
CA GLN A 122 -35.47 3.32 16.93
C GLN A 122 -36.12 3.84 15.65
N ASP A 123 -37.28 4.48 15.76
CA ASP A 123 -38.09 5.05 14.68
C ASP A 123 -37.83 6.55 14.44
N ILE A 124 -36.85 7.13 15.15
CA ILE A 124 -36.47 8.54 15.09
C ILE A 124 -35.85 8.84 13.72
N GLN A 125 -36.48 9.73 12.96
CA GLN A 125 -36.04 10.16 11.64
C GLN A 125 -36.14 11.68 11.49
N TYR A 126 -35.00 12.33 11.31
CA TYR A 126 -34.88 13.80 11.32
C TYR A 126 -35.29 14.42 12.66
N GLY A 127 -34.69 15.55 13.01
CA GLY A 127 -34.97 16.19 14.29
C GLY A 127 -33.97 17.27 14.67
N SER A 128 -34.28 17.98 15.76
CA SER A 128 -33.35 18.79 16.52
C SER A 128 -32.95 18.03 17.79
N PHE A 129 -31.67 17.71 17.91
CA PHE A 129 -31.11 16.93 19.01
C PHE A 129 -30.28 17.86 19.89
N ARG A 130 -30.71 18.05 21.14
CA ARG A 130 -30.12 19.02 22.07
C ARG A 130 -29.81 18.33 23.39
N ALA A 131 -28.60 18.53 23.89
CA ALA A 131 -28.22 18.01 25.19
C ALA A 131 -27.21 18.94 25.86
N ALA A 132 -27.35 19.07 27.18
CA ALA A 132 -26.33 19.70 28.00
C ALA A 132 -25.24 18.67 28.31
N LEU A 133 -24.06 18.84 27.74
CA LEU A 133 -22.94 17.91 27.87
C LEU A 133 -21.78 18.59 28.57
N ARG A 134 -21.19 17.89 29.55
CA ARG A 134 -19.97 18.25 30.25
C ARG A 134 -18.90 17.20 29.92
N PRO A 135 -17.90 17.50 29.07
CA PRO A 135 -16.84 16.55 28.78
C PRO A 135 -15.98 16.30 30.03
N ALA A 136 -15.34 15.14 30.08
CA ALA A 136 -14.39 14.86 31.15
C ALA A 136 -13.20 15.83 31.08
N LYS A 137 -12.65 16.20 32.24
CA LYS A 137 -11.46 17.06 32.35
C LYS A 137 -10.32 16.27 32.96
N SER A 138 -9.39 15.81 32.13
CA SER A 138 -8.16 15.15 32.57
C SER A 138 -7.06 16.17 32.93
N ALA A 139 -6.21 15.79 33.89
CA ALA A 139 -4.91 16.43 34.04
C ALA A 139 -4.01 16.03 32.85
N ALA A 140 -3.05 16.88 32.50
CA ALA A 140 -2.02 16.56 31.52
C ALA A 140 -1.42 15.16 31.82
N ASP A 141 -1.31 14.32 30.80
CA ASP A 141 -0.81 12.95 30.87
C ASP A 141 -1.67 11.89 31.59
N SER A 142 -2.88 12.20 32.07
CA SER A 142 -3.75 11.20 32.72
C SER A 142 -4.56 10.30 31.77
N GLY A 143 -4.33 10.47 30.46
CA GLY A 143 -5.02 9.73 29.40
C GLY A 143 -6.33 10.42 28.99
N SER A 144 -7.02 9.84 28.02
CA SER A 144 -8.15 10.50 27.35
C SER A 144 -9.39 9.64 27.21
N SER A 145 -10.50 10.35 27.20
CA SER A 145 -11.83 9.82 26.97
C SER A 145 -12.62 10.71 26.01
N THR A 146 -13.70 10.16 25.47
CA THR A 146 -14.57 10.84 24.51
C THR A 146 -16.01 10.69 24.94
N LEU A 147 -16.68 11.82 25.14
CA LEU A 147 -18.12 11.88 25.34
C LEU A 147 -18.78 12.13 23.98
N SER A 148 -19.59 11.20 23.54
CA SER A 148 -20.27 11.28 22.24
C SER A 148 -21.77 11.35 22.40
N MET A 149 -22.38 12.28 21.66
CA MET A 149 -23.80 12.29 21.35
C MET A 149 -23.96 11.97 19.87
N TYR A 150 -24.64 10.87 19.55
CA TYR A 150 -24.75 10.46 18.15
C TYR A 150 -26.03 9.71 17.81
N TYR A 151 -26.48 9.90 16.58
CA TYR A 151 -27.50 9.12 15.94
C TYR A 151 -26.86 7.95 15.17
N ARG A 152 -27.38 6.73 15.29
CA ARG A 152 -26.85 5.57 14.56
C ARG A 152 -27.93 4.57 14.16
N PHE A 153 -27.94 4.23 12.87
CA PHE A 153 -28.66 3.08 12.32
C PHE A 153 -27.72 1.89 12.08
N ASN A 154 -26.63 2.11 11.34
CA ASN A 154 -25.60 1.13 11.06
C ASN A 154 -24.21 1.80 11.03
N ALA A 155 -23.15 1.09 10.65
CA ALA A 155 -21.80 1.66 10.59
C ALA A 155 -21.61 2.71 9.46
N SER A 156 -22.44 2.66 8.42
CA SER A 156 -22.37 3.54 7.24
C SER A 156 -23.38 4.70 7.27
N GLN A 157 -24.16 4.81 8.35
CA GLN A 157 -25.23 5.80 8.51
C GLN A 157 -25.30 6.19 9.99
N SER A 158 -24.49 7.19 10.32
CA SER A 158 -24.46 7.80 11.65
C SER A 158 -24.15 9.29 11.54
N ILE A 159 -24.59 10.04 12.54
CA ILE A 159 -24.27 11.45 12.74
C ILE A 159 -23.72 11.55 14.15
N GLN A 160 -22.50 12.03 14.32
CA GLN A 160 -21.77 11.99 15.58
C GLN A 160 -21.25 13.38 15.95
N LEU A 161 -21.41 13.71 17.24
CA LEU A 161 -20.79 14.83 17.92
C LEU A 161 -19.93 14.25 19.03
N ASP A 162 -18.61 14.38 18.88
CA ASP A 162 -17.62 13.83 19.80
C ASP A 162 -16.90 14.97 20.53
N LEU A 163 -16.99 14.97 21.85
CA LEU A 163 -16.21 15.84 22.73
C LEU A 163 -15.03 15.02 23.25
N ILE A 164 -13.86 15.28 22.69
CA ILE A 164 -12.63 14.51 22.93
C ILE A 164 -11.75 15.32 23.87
N ASP A 165 -11.50 14.78 25.06
CA ASP A 165 -10.55 15.36 26.01
C ASP A 165 -9.17 14.76 25.82
N ALA A 166 -8.12 15.56 25.67
CA ALA A 166 -6.74 15.12 25.40
C ALA A 166 -5.73 15.65 26.44
N GLY A 167 -6.18 15.94 27.67
CA GLY A 167 -5.31 16.37 28.79
C GLY A 167 -4.95 17.85 28.79
N SER A 168 -5.26 18.60 27.73
CA SER A 168 -5.13 20.05 27.69
C SER A 168 -6.16 20.66 26.73
N ALA A 169 -6.68 21.85 27.03
CA ALA A 169 -7.70 22.51 26.22
C ALA A 169 -7.29 22.76 24.76
N ASN A 170 -6.00 22.97 24.49
CA ASN A 170 -5.46 23.15 23.13
C ASN A 170 -5.52 21.87 22.27
N LEU A 171 -5.45 20.70 22.92
CA LEU A 171 -5.46 19.40 22.25
C LEU A 171 -6.85 18.75 22.29
N SER A 172 -7.67 19.09 23.29
CA SER A 172 -9.06 18.67 23.40
C SER A 172 -9.88 19.29 22.27
N THR A 173 -10.73 18.49 21.64
CA THR A 173 -11.42 18.88 20.41
C THR A 173 -12.88 18.48 20.42
N ALA A 174 -13.73 19.35 19.86
CA ALA A 174 -15.09 19.04 19.48
C ALA A 174 -15.10 18.65 18.01
N ARG A 175 -15.48 17.40 17.71
CA ARG A 175 -15.49 16.84 16.36
C ARG A 175 -16.92 16.56 15.92
N PHE A 176 -17.25 17.05 14.74
CA PHE A 176 -18.54 16.81 14.09
C PHE A 176 -18.36 15.94 12.85
N LYS A 177 -19.08 14.82 12.79
CA LYS A 177 -18.88 13.78 11.79
C LYS A 177 -20.20 13.18 11.32
N ALA A 178 -20.27 12.78 10.05
CA ALA A 178 -21.33 11.93 9.55
C ALA A 178 -20.76 10.76 8.74
N ASP A 179 -21.14 9.54 9.09
CA ASP A 179 -20.80 8.33 8.33
C ASP A 179 -21.85 8.09 7.25
N ILE A 180 -21.37 7.81 6.04
CA ILE A 180 -22.14 7.76 4.80
C ILE A 180 -21.78 6.47 4.03
N PRO A 181 -22.65 5.89 3.19
CA PRO A 181 -22.26 4.81 2.31
C PRO A 181 -21.10 5.24 1.39
N GLY A 182 -19.94 4.59 1.55
CA GLY A 182 -18.71 4.90 0.80
C GLY A 182 -17.69 5.76 1.56
N GLY A 183 -17.92 6.12 2.82
CA GLY A 183 -16.90 6.75 3.67
C GLY A 183 -17.46 7.62 4.80
N SER A 184 -16.57 8.24 5.58
CA SER A 184 -16.91 9.26 6.56
C SER A 184 -16.72 10.66 5.98
N VAL A 185 -17.59 11.59 6.37
CA VAL A 185 -17.41 13.02 6.16
C VAL A 185 -17.24 13.69 7.51
N ASP A 186 -16.04 14.17 7.79
CA ASP A 186 -15.78 15.05 8.93
C ASP A 186 -16.20 16.46 8.52
N ALA A 187 -17.16 17.06 9.24
CA ALA A 187 -17.67 18.39 8.93
C ALA A 187 -16.63 19.45 9.29
N THR A 188 -16.22 19.46 10.57
CA THR A 188 -15.16 20.30 11.14
C THR A 188 -14.71 19.70 12.48
N THR A 189 -13.49 20.04 12.90
CA THR A 189 -12.99 19.78 14.25
C THR A 189 -12.49 21.11 14.81
N PHE A 190 -12.93 21.47 16.01
CA PHE A 190 -12.56 22.71 16.71
C PHE A 190 -11.82 22.37 17.99
N SER A 191 -10.78 23.12 18.36
CA SER A 191 -10.16 22.96 19.68
C SER A 191 -11.09 23.53 20.75
N PHE A 192 -10.99 23.05 21.99
CA PHE A 192 -11.82 23.60 23.08
C PHE A 192 -11.52 25.07 23.35
N VAL A 193 -10.29 25.52 23.09
CA VAL A 193 -9.93 26.95 23.16
C VAL A 193 -10.62 27.79 22.10
N ASP A 194 -10.78 27.28 20.87
CA ASP A 194 -11.55 27.97 19.83
C ASP A 194 -13.05 28.02 20.16
N VAL A 195 -13.53 27.05 20.95
CA VAL A 195 -14.92 26.97 21.37
C VAL A 195 -15.21 28.00 22.47
N ALA A 196 -14.60 27.84 23.64
CA ALA A 196 -14.63 28.78 24.78
C ALA A 196 -13.80 28.22 25.94
N ASP A 197 -13.30 29.09 26.84
CA ASP A 197 -12.65 28.66 28.09
C ASP A 197 -13.58 27.80 28.98
N THR A 198 -14.89 28.00 28.86
CA THR A 198 -15.95 27.26 29.57
C THR A 198 -16.39 25.98 28.84
N ALA A 199 -15.66 25.49 27.82
CA ALA A 199 -16.04 24.27 27.08
C ALA A 199 -16.11 23.00 27.95
N TYR A 200 -15.43 22.98 29.10
CA TYR A 200 -15.50 21.91 30.09
C TYR A 200 -16.70 22.01 31.05
N ASP A 201 -17.43 23.13 31.02
CA ASP A 201 -18.65 23.28 31.79
C ASP A 201 -19.82 22.62 31.08
N LEU A 202 -20.95 22.55 31.78
CA LEU A 202 -22.17 21.98 31.24
C LEU A 202 -22.78 22.94 30.21
N ASN A 203 -22.66 22.61 28.92
CA ASN A 203 -23.11 23.47 27.82
C ASN A 203 -24.04 22.74 26.86
N GLU A 204 -24.97 23.47 26.23
CA GLU A 204 -25.84 22.91 25.19
C GLU A 204 -25.04 22.64 23.91
N TRP A 205 -25.08 21.39 23.48
CA TRP A 205 -24.63 20.94 22.18
C TRP A 205 -25.84 20.50 21.36
N ARG A 206 -25.90 20.99 20.13
CA ARG A 206 -27.05 20.81 19.26
C ARG A 206 -26.63 20.31 17.88
N PHE A 207 -27.37 19.36 17.33
CA PHE A 207 -27.37 19.12 15.90
C PHE A 207 -28.79 19.00 15.34
N ASP A 208 -29.03 19.68 14.23
CA ASP A 208 -30.29 19.65 13.49
C ASP A 208 -30.12 18.79 12.25
N TRP A 209 -30.84 17.68 12.20
CA TRP A 209 -30.83 16.74 11.10
C TRP A 209 -32.10 16.89 10.27
N THR A 210 -31.94 17.40 9.05
CA THR A 210 -33.02 17.54 8.07
C THR A 210 -32.73 16.71 6.81
N PRO A 211 -33.72 16.52 5.92
CA PRO A 211 -33.49 15.85 4.63
C PRO A 211 -32.50 16.56 3.69
N LYS A 212 -32.15 17.82 3.98
CA LYS A 212 -31.32 18.70 3.13
C LYS A 212 -29.92 18.92 3.71
N SER A 213 -29.81 19.04 5.03
CA SER A 213 -28.54 19.28 5.72
C SER A 213 -28.55 18.77 7.15
N VAL A 214 -27.34 18.53 7.67
CA VAL A 214 -27.08 18.36 9.10
C VAL A 214 -26.32 19.60 9.56
N ASN A 215 -26.86 20.34 10.51
CA ASN A 215 -26.23 21.54 11.06
C ASN A 215 -25.84 21.27 12.52
N PHE A 216 -24.59 21.53 12.88
CA PHE A 216 -24.08 21.45 14.24
C PHE A 216 -23.92 22.87 14.79
N SER A 217 -24.35 23.09 16.02
CA SER A 217 -24.28 24.38 16.69
C SER A 217 -24.04 24.23 18.19
N THR A 218 -23.50 25.29 18.80
CA THR A 218 -23.31 25.40 20.24
C THR A 218 -23.63 26.83 20.69
N VAL A 219 -24.10 26.97 21.93
CA VAL A 219 -24.44 28.27 22.54
C VAL A 219 -23.19 29.07 22.92
N LEU A 220 -22.04 28.40 23.08
CA LEU A 220 -20.78 29.01 23.51
C LEU A 220 -20.24 30.03 22.51
N ASN A 221 -20.24 29.68 21.22
CA ASN A 221 -19.65 30.51 20.17
C ASN A 221 -20.34 30.22 18.82
N SER A 222 -20.96 31.25 18.23
CA SER A 222 -21.68 31.15 16.96
C SER A 222 -20.79 30.88 15.75
N THR A 223 -19.46 31.08 15.88
CA THR A 223 -18.48 30.78 14.83
C THR A 223 -18.14 29.28 14.72
N VAL A 224 -18.50 28.48 15.73
CA VAL A 224 -18.26 27.02 15.81
C VAL A 224 -19.37 26.22 15.10
N ASN A 225 -20.24 26.90 14.36
CA ASN A 225 -21.30 26.25 13.60
C ASN A 225 -20.76 25.56 12.35
N SER A 226 -21.23 24.35 12.10
CA SER A 226 -20.80 23.54 10.94
C SER A 226 -22.01 22.94 10.24
N SER A 227 -21.95 22.78 8.91
CA SER A 227 -23.05 22.19 8.16
C SER A 227 -22.57 21.22 7.09
N ILE A 228 -23.25 20.07 7.01
CA ILE A 228 -23.07 19.07 5.97
C ILE A 228 -24.30 19.11 5.07
N SER A 229 -24.13 19.48 3.79
CA SER A 229 -25.24 19.58 2.83
C SER A 229 -25.36 18.33 1.97
N ARG A 230 -26.62 17.90 1.73
CA ARG A 230 -26.96 16.80 0.81
C ARG A 230 -26.52 17.04 -0.63
N ARG A 231 -26.33 18.29 -1.05
CA ARG A 231 -25.85 18.61 -2.41
C ARG A 231 -24.44 18.09 -2.67
N LYS A 232 -23.62 17.97 -1.63
CA LYS A 232 -22.23 17.52 -1.71
C LYS A 232 -22.05 16.07 -1.27
N HIS A 233 -22.90 15.59 -0.35
CA HIS A 233 -22.73 14.28 0.30
C HIS A 233 -24.06 13.53 0.45
N HIS A 234 -24.03 12.19 0.49
CA HIS A 234 -25.22 11.38 0.75
C HIS A 234 -25.53 11.38 2.26
N LEU A 235 -26.48 12.17 2.73
CA LEU A 235 -26.81 12.19 4.17
C LEU A 235 -27.57 10.92 4.62
N PRO A 236 -27.44 10.52 5.90
CA PRO A 236 -28.31 9.51 6.49
C PRO A 236 -29.78 9.86 6.31
N SER A 237 -30.57 8.88 5.88
CA SER A 237 -32.00 9.06 5.54
C SER A 237 -32.91 8.01 6.20
N VAL A 238 -32.34 7.05 6.91
CA VAL A 238 -33.05 5.95 7.56
C VAL A 238 -33.31 6.31 9.02
N PRO A 239 -34.41 5.87 9.67
CA PRO A 239 -34.61 6.01 11.12
C PRO A 239 -33.67 5.13 11.95
N GLY A 240 -33.47 5.51 13.22
CA GLY A 240 -32.57 4.81 14.14
C GLY A 240 -32.63 5.37 15.57
N ALA A 241 -31.67 5.00 16.41
CA ALA A 241 -31.60 5.43 17.81
C ALA A 241 -30.53 6.50 18.05
N VAL A 242 -30.71 7.27 19.12
CA VAL A 242 -29.74 8.24 19.62
C VAL A 242 -29.02 7.67 20.83
N TYR A 243 -27.72 7.93 20.92
CA TYR A 243 -26.81 7.40 21.92
C TYR A 243 -26.09 8.55 22.63
N PHE A 244 -25.95 8.41 23.94
CA PHE A 244 -25.09 9.22 24.78
C PHE A 244 -24.10 8.28 25.44
N LYS A 245 -22.83 8.44 25.13
CA LYS A 245 -21.82 7.45 25.53
C LYS A 245 -20.51 8.11 25.88
N HIS A 246 -19.94 7.70 27.01
CA HIS A 246 -18.58 8.02 27.38
C HIS A 246 -17.68 6.80 27.13
N TRP A 247 -16.64 6.94 26.31
CA TRP A 247 -15.81 5.81 25.87
C TRP A 247 -14.37 6.22 25.54
N SER A 248 -13.49 5.23 25.35
CA SER A 248 -12.13 5.45 24.84
C SER A 248 -11.65 4.20 24.09
N THR A 249 -11.04 4.39 22.93
CA THR A 249 -10.44 3.33 22.09
C THR A 249 -8.91 3.34 22.11
N GLY A 250 -8.33 4.20 22.95
CA GLY A 250 -6.89 4.36 23.11
C GLY A 250 -6.15 4.79 21.85
N ILE A 251 -6.81 5.56 20.98
CA ILE A 251 -6.18 6.19 19.83
C ILE A 251 -5.21 7.27 20.33
N SER A 252 -3.98 7.28 19.82
CA SER A 252 -2.91 8.18 20.28
C SER A 252 -3.14 9.65 19.91
N LYS A 253 -3.82 9.93 18.79
CA LYS A 253 -4.26 11.28 18.38
C LYS A 253 -5.59 11.18 17.61
N PRO A 254 -6.62 11.99 17.92
CA PRO A 254 -6.61 13.13 18.83
C PRO A 254 -6.89 12.79 20.29
N SER A 255 -7.40 11.59 20.59
CA SER A 255 -7.72 11.26 21.98
C SER A 255 -6.48 11.31 22.87
N MET A 256 -5.35 10.70 22.54
CA MET A 256 -4.26 10.47 23.52
C MET A 256 -4.69 9.49 24.64
N GLY A 257 -5.59 8.55 24.30
CA GLY A 257 -6.08 7.52 25.21
C GLY A 257 -5.14 6.31 25.30
N PRO A 258 -5.47 5.30 26.12
CA PRO A 258 -6.67 5.18 26.96
C PRO A 258 -6.52 5.96 28.29
N PRO A 259 -7.60 6.10 29.08
CA PRO A 259 -7.53 6.76 30.38
C PRO A 259 -6.70 5.93 31.38
N LYS A 260 -5.82 6.58 32.15
CA LYS A 260 -4.99 5.95 33.19
C LYS A 260 -5.70 5.85 34.54
N ALA A 261 -6.67 6.72 34.77
CA ALA A 261 -7.56 6.73 35.94
C ALA A 261 -9.01 6.75 35.47
N ALA A 262 -9.95 6.49 36.38
CA ALA A 262 -11.36 6.62 36.04
C ALA A 262 -11.69 8.08 35.71
N MET A 263 -12.44 8.30 34.64
CA MET A 263 -12.85 9.63 34.18
C MET A 263 -14.37 9.69 34.10
N THR A 264 -14.95 10.82 34.49
CA THR A 264 -16.39 11.04 34.49
C THR A 264 -16.73 12.20 33.57
N ALA A 265 -17.76 12.00 32.76
CA ALA A 265 -18.36 13.02 31.91
C ALA A 265 -19.85 13.07 32.21
N SER A 266 -20.45 14.25 32.24
CA SER A 266 -21.81 14.43 32.76
C SER A 266 -22.78 14.87 31.68
N VAL A 267 -24.03 14.42 31.77
CA VAL A 267 -25.15 14.87 30.94
C VAL A 267 -26.18 15.54 31.84
N GLY A 268 -26.49 16.82 31.58
CA GLY A 268 -27.38 17.60 32.45
C GLY A 268 -28.86 17.47 32.05
N TYR A 269 -29.14 17.54 30.75
CA TYR A 269 -30.48 17.28 30.20
C TYR A 269 -30.37 16.75 28.78
N ILE A 270 -31.43 16.09 28.33
CA ILE A 270 -31.61 15.59 26.98
C ILE A 270 -32.97 16.09 26.48
N ARG A 271 -32.97 16.82 25.37
CA ARG A 271 -34.17 17.36 24.72
C ARG A 271 -34.10 17.07 23.23
N ILE A 272 -34.90 16.14 22.77
CA ILE A 272 -34.88 15.68 21.39
C ILE A 272 -36.26 15.88 20.80
N PHE A 273 -36.32 16.64 19.69
CA PHE A 273 -37.54 16.93 18.94
C PHE A 273 -37.39 16.31 17.56
N TYR A 274 -38.30 15.42 17.15
CA TYR A 274 -38.08 14.61 15.95
C TYR A 274 -39.38 14.22 15.24
N ASN A 275 -39.22 13.60 14.07
CA ASN A 275 -40.32 12.93 13.40
C ASN A 275 -40.18 11.41 13.50
N SER A 276 -41.31 10.76 13.67
CA SER A 276 -41.38 9.31 13.82
C SER A 276 -41.98 8.66 12.58
N THR A 277 -41.36 7.58 12.12
CA THR A 277 -41.87 6.81 10.97
C THR A 277 -43.14 6.01 11.28
N VAL A 278 -43.43 5.73 12.56
CA VAL A 278 -44.55 4.86 12.98
C VAL A 278 -45.75 5.68 13.44
N THR A 279 -45.52 6.72 14.23
CA THR A 279 -46.58 7.50 14.90
C THR A 279 -47.01 8.76 14.15
N SER A 280 -46.22 9.23 13.17
CA SER A 280 -46.45 10.53 12.51
C SER A 280 -46.66 10.42 10.99
N THR A 281 -47.87 10.07 10.56
CA THR A 281 -48.29 10.37 9.18
C THR A 281 -48.63 11.86 9.08
N ARG A 282 -47.78 12.64 8.38
CA ARG A 282 -47.91 14.11 8.25
C ARG A 282 -49.30 14.60 7.87
N ASP A 283 -50.02 13.84 7.04
CA ASP A 283 -51.36 14.22 6.56
C ASP A 283 -52.42 14.16 7.66
N ALA A 284 -52.35 13.15 8.53
CA ALA A 284 -53.26 13.03 9.68
C ALA A 284 -52.93 14.06 10.76
N PHE A 285 -51.64 14.33 10.98
CA PHE A 285 -51.17 15.32 11.94
C PHE A 285 -51.59 16.74 11.56
N GLY A 286 -51.39 17.15 10.31
CA GLY A 286 -51.81 18.47 9.82
C GLY A 286 -53.32 18.70 9.91
N ALA A 287 -54.12 17.68 9.61
CA ALA A 287 -55.58 17.74 9.75
C ALA A 287 -56.01 17.86 11.22
N GLN A 288 -55.33 17.17 12.13
CA GLN A 288 -55.60 17.22 13.57
C GLN A 288 -55.27 18.60 14.18
N CYS A 289 -54.16 19.21 13.77
CA CYS A 289 -53.78 20.55 14.23
C CYS A 289 -54.77 21.64 13.76
N ALA A 290 -55.30 21.50 12.55
CA ALA A 290 -56.30 22.43 12.02
C ALA A 290 -57.64 22.37 12.77
N ILE A 291 -57.99 21.21 13.35
CA ILE A 291 -59.21 20.99 14.12
C ILE A 291 -59.05 21.46 15.57
N LEU A 292 -57.92 21.16 16.21
CA LEU A 292 -57.71 21.43 17.64
C LEU A 292 -57.45 22.92 17.94
N GLN A 293 -57.01 23.72 16.97
CA GLN A 293 -56.66 25.14 17.14
C GLN A 293 -55.71 25.43 18.33
N THR A 294 -55.01 24.41 18.83
CA THR A 294 -54.01 24.53 19.89
C THR A 294 -52.70 25.07 19.32
N ALA A 295 -51.97 25.86 20.10
CA ALA A 295 -50.68 26.39 19.68
C ALA A 295 -49.63 25.28 19.58
N SER A 296 -48.70 25.40 18.63
CA SER A 296 -47.47 24.61 18.64
C SER A 296 -46.54 25.12 19.75
N CYS A 297 -45.84 24.21 20.43
CA CYS A 297 -44.90 24.56 21.50
C CYS A 297 -43.54 24.94 20.92
N SER A 298 -42.85 25.91 21.56
CA SER A 298 -41.50 26.28 21.13
C SER A 298 -40.50 25.23 21.59
N THR A 299 -39.56 24.84 20.72
CA THR A 299 -38.43 23.98 21.14
C THR A 299 -37.47 24.69 22.10
N GLU A 300 -37.55 26.02 22.22
CA GLU A 300 -36.78 26.79 23.20
C GLU A 300 -37.47 26.88 24.57
N ASP A 301 -38.66 26.30 24.72
CA ASP A 301 -39.37 26.29 26.00
C ASP A 301 -38.77 25.23 26.95
N TYR A 302 -38.07 25.70 27.97
CA TYR A 302 -37.45 24.88 29.01
C TYR A 302 -38.44 24.39 30.07
N SER A 303 -39.73 24.77 30.01
CA SER A 303 -40.78 24.28 30.93
C SER A 303 -41.38 22.94 30.50
N LEU A 304 -41.12 22.49 29.27
CA LEU A 304 -41.58 21.20 28.77
C LEU A 304 -40.97 20.05 29.59
N ARG A 305 -41.80 19.08 30.01
CA ARG A 305 -41.37 17.94 30.84
C ARG A 305 -41.80 16.56 30.30
N VAL A 306 -42.75 16.54 29.37
CA VAL A 306 -43.40 15.30 28.94
C VAL A 306 -42.80 14.81 27.62
N SER A 307 -42.36 13.55 27.61
CA SER A 307 -42.02 12.82 26.38
C SER A 307 -43.28 12.31 25.68
N SER A 308 -43.22 12.19 24.36
CA SER A 308 -44.32 11.63 23.56
C SER A 308 -44.46 10.12 23.77
N GLU A 309 -45.68 9.63 24.04
CA GLU A 309 -45.91 8.19 24.17
C GLU A 309 -45.65 7.46 22.84
N PHE A 310 -45.19 6.21 22.93
CA PHE A 310 -44.87 5.40 21.77
C PHE A 310 -45.31 3.95 21.96
N THR A 311 -45.55 3.26 20.84
CA THR A 311 -45.95 1.85 20.84
C THR A 311 -44.74 0.94 20.77
N THR A 312 -44.92 -0.35 21.07
CA THR A 312 -43.84 -1.34 20.97
C THR A 312 -43.19 -1.40 19.59
N ASP A 313 -43.93 -1.09 18.52
CA ASP A 313 -43.41 -1.08 17.14
C ASP A 313 -42.32 -0.03 16.92
N SER A 314 -42.35 1.09 17.67
CA SER A 314 -41.33 2.14 17.64
C SER A 314 -39.97 1.69 18.20
N THR A 315 -39.93 0.62 19.00
CA THR A 315 -38.69 0.08 19.58
C THR A 315 -37.96 -0.89 18.65
N LEU A 316 -38.64 -1.36 17.60
CA LEU A 316 -38.09 -2.32 16.65
C LEU A 316 -37.05 -1.66 15.75
N GLN A 317 -35.90 -2.32 15.59
CA GLN A 317 -34.88 -1.84 14.67
C GLN A 317 -35.43 -1.83 13.24
N TRP A 318 -35.35 -0.67 12.60
CA TRP A 318 -35.77 -0.51 11.22
C TRP A 318 -35.02 -1.49 10.30
N LYS A 319 -35.74 -2.19 9.43
CA LYS A 319 -35.11 -3.06 8.43
C LYS A 319 -35.14 -2.36 7.09
N LEU A 320 -34.00 -1.85 6.65
CA LEU A 320 -33.88 -1.32 5.30
C LEU A 320 -34.14 -2.47 4.31
N VAL A 321 -35.24 -2.41 3.57
CA VAL A 321 -35.47 -3.28 2.41
C VAL A 321 -34.53 -2.81 1.32
N SER A 322 -33.26 -3.22 1.41
CA SER A 322 -32.28 -2.91 0.38
C SER A 322 -32.77 -3.55 -0.92
N PRO A 323 -32.95 -2.78 -2.03
CA PRO A 323 -33.12 -3.41 -3.32
C PRO A 323 -31.91 -4.32 -3.52
N LYS A 324 -32.15 -5.62 -3.73
CA LYS A 324 -31.06 -6.57 -3.98
C LYS A 324 -30.28 -6.04 -5.17
N TYR A 325 -29.09 -5.50 -4.92
CA TYR A 325 -28.22 -5.00 -5.98
C TYR A 325 -27.97 -6.15 -6.95
N LYS A 326 -28.53 -6.05 -8.14
CA LYS A 326 -28.20 -6.95 -9.24
C LYS A 326 -27.02 -6.30 -9.94
N ALA A 327 -25.83 -6.86 -9.75
CA ALA A 327 -24.66 -6.43 -10.50
C ALA A 327 -25.02 -6.41 -11.99
N PRO A 328 -24.68 -5.33 -12.72
CA PRO A 328 -25.03 -5.22 -14.12
C PRO A 328 -24.38 -6.39 -14.88
N ALA A 329 -25.10 -6.95 -15.84
CA ALA A 329 -24.67 -8.17 -16.53
C ALA A 329 -23.26 -8.03 -17.14
N TRP A 330 -22.88 -6.83 -17.61
CA TRP A 330 -21.54 -6.55 -18.13
C TRP A 330 -20.43 -6.69 -17.08
N ALA A 331 -20.67 -6.39 -15.81
CA ALA A 331 -19.68 -6.56 -14.74
C ALA A 331 -19.47 -8.04 -14.45
N LEU A 332 -20.57 -8.81 -14.44
CA LEU A 332 -20.51 -10.27 -14.33
C LEU A 332 -19.80 -10.89 -15.53
N TYR A 333 -20.12 -10.46 -16.75
CA TYR A 333 -19.40 -10.89 -17.96
C TYR A 333 -17.93 -10.51 -17.91
N GLY A 334 -17.59 -9.32 -17.42
CA GLY A 334 -16.21 -8.89 -17.21
C GLY A 334 -15.44 -9.79 -16.26
N VAL A 335 -16.02 -10.14 -15.11
CA VAL A 335 -15.43 -11.08 -14.14
C VAL A 335 -15.34 -12.50 -14.72
N ILE A 336 -16.34 -12.96 -15.45
CA ILE A 336 -16.33 -14.28 -16.09
C ILE A 336 -15.27 -14.33 -17.19
N ILE A 337 -15.17 -13.32 -18.06
CA ILE A 337 -14.19 -13.24 -19.15
C ILE A 337 -12.77 -13.15 -18.57
N THR A 338 -12.54 -12.24 -17.63
CA THR A 338 -11.22 -12.12 -16.99
C THR A 338 -10.86 -13.37 -16.18
N GLY A 339 -11.82 -13.94 -15.45
CA GLY A 339 -11.66 -15.20 -14.72
C GLY A 339 -11.40 -16.40 -15.63
N THR A 340 -12.07 -16.50 -16.77
CA THR A 340 -11.83 -17.55 -17.77
C THR A 340 -10.50 -17.35 -18.48
N VAL A 341 -10.13 -16.14 -18.87
CA VAL A 341 -8.79 -15.84 -19.42
C VAL A 341 -7.71 -16.19 -18.39
N LEU A 342 -7.88 -15.79 -17.13
CA LEU A 342 -6.95 -16.13 -16.06
C LEU A 342 -6.87 -17.65 -15.85
N ALA A 343 -8.00 -18.35 -15.81
CA ALA A 343 -8.04 -19.80 -15.68
C ALA A 343 -7.38 -20.50 -16.87
N ILE A 344 -7.62 -20.03 -18.10
CA ILE A 344 -6.97 -20.53 -19.31
C ILE A 344 -5.46 -20.28 -19.25
N LEU A 345 -5.01 -19.12 -18.79
CA LEU A 345 -3.59 -18.81 -18.62
C LEU A 345 -2.95 -19.69 -17.54
N ILE A 346 -3.63 -19.93 -16.41
CA ILE A 346 -3.17 -20.83 -15.35
C ILE A 346 -3.12 -22.27 -15.86
N ILE A 347 -4.18 -22.76 -16.52
CA ILE A 347 -4.23 -24.10 -17.11
C ILE A 347 -3.13 -24.23 -18.15
N HIS A 348 -2.97 -23.26 -19.05
CA HIS A 348 -1.89 -23.24 -20.03
C HIS A 348 -0.51 -23.28 -19.36
N ALA A 349 -0.29 -22.50 -18.30
CA ALA A 349 0.96 -22.50 -17.55
C ALA A 349 1.22 -23.85 -16.87
N VAL A 350 0.21 -24.44 -16.22
CA VAL A 350 0.30 -25.73 -15.53
C VAL A 350 0.51 -26.87 -16.53
N VAL A 351 -0.27 -26.90 -17.63
CA VAL A 351 -0.17 -27.89 -18.70
C VAL A 351 1.19 -27.79 -19.39
N ARG A 352 1.68 -26.57 -19.72
CA ARG A 352 3.03 -26.39 -20.28
C ARG A 352 4.11 -26.92 -19.32
N ARG A 353 3.92 -26.79 -18.01
CA ARG A 353 4.85 -27.28 -16.98
C ARG A 353 4.80 -28.80 -16.81
N LEU A 354 3.61 -29.40 -16.89
CA LEU A 354 3.40 -30.86 -16.87
C LEU A 354 3.90 -31.53 -18.16
N ILE A 355 3.67 -30.92 -19.33
CA ILE A 355 4.11 -31.42 -20.64
C ILE A 355 5.63 -31.29 -20.83
N ARG A 356 6.27 -30.25 -20.27
CA ARG A 356 7.75 -30.16 -20.23
C ARG A 356 8.40 -31.35 -19.52
N HIS A 357 7.68 -32.06 -18.65
CA HIS A 357 8.16 -33.29 -18.04
C HIS A 357 8.04 -34.53 -18.96
N TYR A 358 7.29 -34.48 -20.08
CA TYR A 358 6.99 -35.68 -20.86
C TYR A 358 7.19 -35.64 -22.38
N SER A 359 7.33 -34.51 -23.07
CA SER A 359 7.43 -34.59 -24.54
C SER A 359 8.04 -33.37 -25.22
N ILE A 360 9.38 -33.30 -25.23
CA ILE A 360 10.07 -32.63 -26.33
C ILE A 360 11.25 -33.51 -26.79
N PRO A 361 11.23 -34.06 -28.02
CA PRO A 361 12.39 -34.68 -28.65
C PRO A 361 13.58 -33.72 -28.57
N LYS A 362 14.78 -34.24 -28.29
CA LYS A 362 15.99 -33.40 -28.09
C LYS A 362 16.26 -32.40 -29.22
N ALA A 363 15.81 -32.70 -30.44
CA ALA A 363 16.03 -31.90 -31.64
C ALA A 363 15.14 -30.65 -31.75
N ASP A 364 13.91 -30.67 -31.20
CA ASP A 364 12.94 -29.58 -31.34
C ASP A 364 12.66 -28.84 -30.03
N ARG A 365 13.52 -29.02 -29.02
CA ARG A 365 13.51 -28.13 -27.87
C ARG A 365 13.89 -26.74 -28.38
N PRO A 366 13.04 -25.70 -28.23
CA PRO A 366 13.62 -24.37 -28.14
C PRO A 366 14.69 -24.50 -27.05
N VAL A 367 15.93 -24.16 -27.36
CA VAL A 367 17.03 -24.17 -26.40
C VAL A 367 16.53 -23.34 -25.24
N HIS A 368 15.99 -23.99 -24.20
CA HIS A 368 15.40 -23.29 -23.10
C HIS A 368 16.56 -22.56 -22.47
N PRO A 369 16.57 -21.23 -22.52
CA PRO A 369 17.42 -20.52 -21.63
C PRO A 369 16.69 -20.67 -20.30
N GLY A 370 17.00 -21.71 -19.52
CA GLY A 370 16.60 -21.72 -18.12
C GLY A 370 17.01 -20.38 -17.53
N ALA A 371 16.35 -19.87 -16.49
CA ALA A 371 16.70 -18.58 -15.86
C ALA A 371 18.21 -18.45 -15.46
N TYR A 372 18.96 -19.53 -15.61
CA TYR A 372 20.40 -19.69 -15.43
C TYR A 372 21.25 -19.64 -16.73
N THR A 373 20.70 -19.63 -17.94
CA THR A 373 21.51 -19.49 -19.18
C THR A 373 21.87 -18.06 -19.51
N TYR A 374 21.22 -17.06 -18.89
CA TYR A 374 21.76 -15.70 -18.85
C TYR A 374 23.07 -15.64 -18.01
N LYS A 375 23.39 -16.71 -17.26
CA LYS A 375 24.71 -16.94 -16.67
C LYS A 375 25.63 -17.81 -17.56
N LEU A 376 25.19 -18.44 -18.65
CA LEU A 376 26.05 -19.36 -19.45
C LEU A 376 26.92 -18.66 -20.50
N ASP A 377 26.46 -17.55 -21.11
CA ASP A 377 27.37 -16.66 -21.88
C ASP A 377 28.36 -15.91 -20.98
N ARG A 378 28.31 -16.15 -19.67
CA ARG A 378 29.24 -15.59 -18.68
C ARG A 378 30.47 -16.49 -18.44
N PHE A 379 30.57 -17.66 -19.09
CA PHE A 379 31.59 -18.67 -18.75
C PHE A 379 32.47 -19.16 -19.91
N ALA A 380 32.29 -18.68 -21.14
CA ALA A 380 33.18 -19.08 -22.24
C ALA A 380 34.54 -18.34 -22.25
N LEU A 381 34.78 -17.36 -21.36
CA LEU A 381 35.97 -16.50 -21.44
C LEU A 381 36.98 -16.62 -20.27
N HIS A 382 36.82 -17.59 -19.37
CA HIS A 382 37.82 -17.83 -18.34
C HIS A 382 38.21 -19.31 -18.33
N GLY A 383 39.35 -19.57 -18.97
CA GLY A 383 39.94 -20.87 -19.12
C GLY A 383 40.22 -21.54 -17.77
N GLU A 384 39.66 -22.73 -17.63
CA GLU A 384 40.34 -23.93 -17.13
C GLU A 384 39.48 -25.11 -17.60
N LEU A 385 39.97 -25.88 -18.57
CA LEU A 385 39.32 -27.14 -18.97
C LEU A 385 39.33 -28.08 -17.76
N THR A 386 38.16 -28.53 -17.34
CA THR A 386 38.09 -29.64 -16.36
C THR A 386 38.81 -30.87 -16.93
N ARG A 387 39.36 -31.74 -16.06
CA ARG A 387 40.09 -32.96 -16.50
C ARG A 387 39.28 -33.84 -17.47
N GLU A 388 37.94 -33.80 -17.38
CA GLU A 388 37.05 -34.50 -18.31
C GLU A 388 36.95 -33.82 -19.67
N MET A 389 36.94 -32.49 -19.73
CA MET A 389 36.99 -31.73 -20.98
C MET A 389 38.35 -31.87 -21.68
N VAL A 390 39.46 -31.97 -20.92
CA VAL A 390 40.78 -32.31 -21.49
C VAL A 390 40.77 -33.71 -22.09
N LYS A 391 40.10 -34.67 -21.43
CA LYS A 391 39.93 -36.03 -21.96
C LYS A 391 39.06 -36.05 -23.21
N GLU A 392 37.97 -35.29 -23.26
CA GLU A 392 37.14 -35.17 -24.46
C GLU A 392 37.87 -34.48 -25.60
N LYS A 393 38.59 -33.37 -25.34
CA LYS A 393 39.41 -32.69 -26.35
C LYS A 393 40.49 -33.61 -26.94
N LYS A 394 41.17 -34.39 -26.09
CA LYS A 394 42.11 -35.43 -26.55
C LYS A 394 41.42 -36.55 -27.33
N LYS A 395 40.16 -36.84 -27.04
CA LYS A 395 39.38 -37.88 -27.73
C LYS A 395 38.90 -37.40 -29.10
N THR A 396 38.49 -36.14 -29.22
CA THR A 396 38.13 -35.48 -30.49
C THR A 396 39.35 -35.27 -31.38
N GLU A 397 40.49 -34.80 -30.85
CA GLU A 397 41.74 -34.67 -31.61
C GLU A 397 42.24 -36.04 -32.13
N LYS A 398 42.06 -37.11 -31.34
CA LYS A 398 42.42 -38.48 -31.76
C LYS A 398 41.44 -39.06 -32.78
N ALA A 399 40.18 -38.60 -32.78
CA ALA A 399 39.18 -38.95 -33.78
C ALA A 399 39.43 -38.21 -35.10
N GLU A 400 39.77 -36.92 -35.05
CA GLU A 400 40.14 -36.10 -36.22
C GLU A 400 41.42 -36.60 -36.89
N LYS A 401 42.45 -36.97 -36.12
CA LYS A 401 43.66 -37.63 -36.66
C LYS A 401 43.36 -38.99 -37.32
N ARG A 402 42.30 -39.69 -36.88
CA ARG A 402 41.86 -40.96 -37.49
C ARG A 402 41.02 -40.74 -38.75
N ALA A 403 40.19 -39.71 -38.78
CA ALA A 403 39.42 -39.31 -39.95
C ALA A 403 40.33 -38.76 -41.07
N SER A 404 41.33 -37.96 -40.71
CA SER A 404 42.37 -37.46 -41.63
C SER A 404 43.18 -38.59 -42.28
N LYS A 405 43.48 -39.68 -41.54
CA LYS A 405 44.13 -40.87 -42.09
C LYS A 405 43.23 -41.72 -42.99
N ARG A 406 41.91 -41.50 -42.99
CA ARG A 406 40.91 -42.24 -43.79
C ARG A 406 40.42 -41.50 -45.03
N GLY A 407 40.90 -40.26 -45.28
CA GLY A 407 40.59 -39.52 -46.50
C GLY A 407 39.14 -39.01 -46.60
N GLU A 408 38.43 -38.88 -45.49
CA GLU A 408 37.05 -38.34 -45.48
C GLU A 408 37.06 -36.79 -45.64
N PRO A 409 36.14 -36.20 -46.44
CA PRO A 409 36.10 -34.76 -46.66
C PRO A 409 35.64 -34.00 -45.40
N MET A 410 36.49 -33.11 -44.90
CA MET A 410 36.19 -32.27 -43.72
C MET A 410 35.56 -30.93 -44.12
N ILE A 411 34.40 -30.62 -43.54
CA ILE A 411 33.83 -29.26 -43.54
C ILE A 411 34.67 -28.42 -42.56
N LYS A 412 35.52 -27.52 -43.08
CA LYS A 412 36.31 -26.60 -42.27
C LYS A 412 35.39 -25.58 -41.57
N THR A 413 35.14 -25.77 -40.28
CA THR A 413 34.75 -24.66 -39.41
C THR A 413 35.94 -23.72 -39.24
N LYS A 414 35.76 -22.45 -39.59
CA LYS A 414 36.77 -21.39 -39.48
C LYS A 414 37.14 -21.20 -38.00
N GLU A 415 38.25 -21.78 -37.57
CA GLU A 415 38.88 -21.49 -36.28
C GLU A 415 39.45 -20.06 -36.29
N ILE A 416 39.19 -19.33 -35.21
CA ILE A 416 39.88 -18.08 -34.89
C ILE A 416 41.12 -18.50 -34.08
N ASP A 417 42.29 -18.23 -34.65
CA ASP A 417 43.59 -18.52 -34.06
C ASP A 417 43.84 -17.59 -32.85
N PRO A 418 44.03 -18.11 -31.61
CA PRO A 418 44.30 -17.29 -30.43
C PRO A 418 45.72 -16.70 -30.39
N ASP A 419 46.65 -17.17 -31.24
CA ASP A 419 48.07 -16.75 -31.19
C ASP A 419 48.42 -15.64 -32.20
N ALA A 420 47.46 -15.19 -33.00
CA ALA A 420 47.61 -14.02 -33.88
C ALA A 420 47.34 -12.67 -33.17
N ALA A 421 46.95 -12.68 -31.89
CA ALA A 421 46.62 -11.47 -31.12
C ALA A 421 47.75 -10.99 -30.17
N SER A 422 48.90 -11.66 -30.13
CA SER A 422 49.99 -11.35 -29.18
C SER A 422 51.31 -10.89 -29.81
N LEU A 423 51.36 -10.67 -31.12
CA LEU A 423 52.55 -10.15 -31.80
C LEU A 423 52.17 -8.93 -32.63
N LEU A 424 52.17 -7.76 -31.98
CA LEU A 424 52.46 -6.44 -32.57
C LEU A 424 52.44 -5.40 -31.42
N SER A 425 53.47 -5.44 -30.59
CA SER A 425 53.91 -4.25 -29.85
C SER A 425 55.39 -4.07 -30.10
N PHE A 426 55.78 -2.83 -30.41
CA PHE A 426 57.14 -2.32 -30.62
C PHE A 426 57.80 -2.57 -31.99
N ALA A 427 57.55 -1.64 -32.91
CA ALA A 427 58.60 -1.04 -33.72
C ALA A 427 58.21 0.42 -34.06
N THR A 428 59.20 1.29 -33.90
CA THR A 428 59.28 2.74 -34.13
C THR A 428 58.68 3.25 -35.44
N THR A 429 57.98 4.39 -35.38
CA THR A 429 58.14 5.52 -36.34
C THR A 429 57.70 6.82 -35.68
N ASN A 430 58.68 7.70 -35.46
CA ASN A 430 58.48 9.14 -35.51
C ASN A 430 58.01 9.48 -36.92
N GLU A 431 56.86 10.14 -37.05
CA GLU A 431 56.65 11.23 -38.00
C GLU A 431 55.32 11.92 -37.67
N MET A 432 55.39 13.25 -37.61
CA MET A 432 54.25 14.14 -37.42
C MET A 432 53.33 14.05 -38.61
N ASP A 433 52.02 13.96 -38.39
CA ASP A 433 51.09 14.59 -39.32
C ASP A 433 49.91 15.24 -38.57
N GLN A 434 49.87 16.57 -38.70
CA GLN A 434 48.84 17.46 -38.19
C GLN A 434 47.66 17.40 -39.17
N ASN A 435 46.66 16.52 -38.98
CA ASN A 435 45.30 16.69 -39.52
C ASN A 435 44.37 15.52 -39.13
N SER A 436 43.78 15.58 -37.93
CA SER A 436 42.61 14.73 -37.58
C SER A 436 41.80 15.31 -36.41
N VAL A 437 41.51 16.62 -36.47
CA VAL A 437 40.51 17.28 -35.61
C VAL A 437 39.32 17.69 -36.47
N ARG A 438 38.60 16.70 -37.01
CA ARG A 438 37.29 16.88 -37.67
C ARG A 438 36.42 15.65 -37.46
N GLY A 439 35.83 15.54 -36.26
CA GLY A 439 34.84 14.49 -35.94
C GLY A 439 33.72 14.92 -34.99
N PHE A 440 33.77 16.14 -34.43
CA PHE A 440 32.84 16.62 -33.40
C PHE A 440 31.81 17.67 -33.89
N ARG A 441 31.50 17.71 -35.19
CA ARG A 441 30.57 18.73 -35.76
C ARG A 441 29.32 18.21 -36.49
N SER A 442 28.96 16.92 -36.43
CA SER A 442 27.77 16.42 -37.16
C SER A 442 26.53 16.02 -36.33
N LEU A 443 26.49 16.27 -35.01
CA LEU A 443 25.26 16.02 -34.21
C LEU A 443 24.35 17.25 -34.01
N ALA A 444 24.71 18.41 -34.58
CA ALA A 444 23.92 19.64 -34.52
C ALA A 444 22.98 19.86 -35.74
N SER A 445 22.61 18.80 -36.46
CA SER A 445 21.74 18.87 -37.64
C SER A 445 20.67 17.78 -37.66
N ASN A 446 19.93 17.64 -36.56
CA ASN A 446 18.68 16.88 -36.57
C ASN A 446 17.50 17.82 -36.31
N LYS A 447 16.72 18.09 -37.37
CA LYS A 447 15.53 18.95 -37.38
C LYS A 447 14.40 18.46 -36.44
N ASN A 448 14.51 17.25 -35.87
CA ASN A 448 13.54 16.72 -34.89
C ASN A 448 13.80 17.16 -33.43
N SER A 449 14.90 17.87 -33.15
CA SER A 449 15.21 18.39 -31.80
C SER A 449 14.40 19.65 -31.41
N LYS A 450 13.85 20.38 -32.39
CA LYS A 450 13.06 21.59 -32.16
C LYS A 450 11.56 21.33 -31.91
N ILE A 451 11.06 20.15 -32.25
CA ILE A 451 9.65 19.76 -32.02
C ILE A 451 9.46 19.15 -30.62
N ILE A 452 10.54 18.64 -30.00
CA ILE A 452 10.51 18.07 -28.64
C ILE A 452 10.74 19.16 -27.56
N ALA A 453 11.36 20.29 -27.92
CA ALA A 453 11.54 21.43 -27.01
C ALA A 453 10.28 22.33 -26.89
N SER A 454 9.30 22.19 -27.79
CA SER A 454 8.05 22.97 -27.81
C SER A 454 6.84 22.23 -27.22
N ALA A 455 7.03 21.04 -26.66
CA ALA A 455 5.97 20.21 -26.07
C ALA A 455 6.13 20.01 -24.55
N LEU A 456 6.85 20.91 -23.87
CA LEU A 456 6.86 21.02 -22.41
C LEU A 456 5.62 21.81 -21.96
N PRO A 457 4.66 21.20 -21.23
CA PRO A 457 3.66 21.98 -20.53
C PRO A 457 4.36 22.70 -19.38
N THR A 458 4.34 24.03 -19.40
CA THR A 458 4.53 24.88 -18.22
C THR A 458 3.41 24.57 -17.23
N MET A 459 3.64 23.60 -16.32
CA MET A 459 2.71 23.32 -15.24
C MET A 459 2.79 24.42 -14.19
N TYR A 460 1.69 25.14 -14.09
CA TYR A 460 1.33 26.06 -13.03
C TYR A 460 1.45 25.40 -11.66
N TYR A 461 2.06 26.13 -10.72
CA TYR A 461 1.97 25.84 -9.29
C TYR A 461 0.52 26.06 -8.84
N SER A 462 -0.14 25.01 -8.37
CA SER A 462 -1.39 25.09 -7.61
C SER A 462 -1.21 24.30 -6.33
N ARG A 463 -0.89 25.02 -5.26
CA ARG A 463 -0.87 24.53 -3.88
C ARG A 463 -2.34 24.36 -3.41
N PRO A 464 -2.71 23.24 -2.79
CA PRO A 464 -3.73 23.25 -1.73
C PRO A 464 -3.02 23.66 -0.43
N GLY A 465 -3.58 24.67 0.24
CA GLY A 465 -2.96 25.39 1.35
C GLY A 465 -2.81 24.57 2.64
N ASN A 466 -1.69 24.81 3.32
CA ASN A 466 -1.64 24.92 4.77
C ASN A 466 -1.77 26.42 5.09
N SER A 467 -2.73 26.78 5.93
CA SER A 467 -2.75 28.02 6.72
C SER A 467 -3.03 27.56 8.16
N GLN A 468 -2.24 27.92 9.17
CA GLN A 468 -1.67 29.23 9.50
C GLN A 468 -0.24 29.02 10.06
N GLY A 469 0.70 29.96 10.06
CA GLY A 469 0.70 31.37 9.68
C GLY A 469 1.81 32.04 10.48
N VAL A 470 2.90 32.47 9.83
CA VAL A 470 3.64 33.70 10.19
C VAL A 470 4.14 34.29 8.87
N SER A 471 3.76 35.55 8.67
CA SER A 471 4.01 36.43 7.54
C SER A 471 5.50 36.65 7.24
N GLY A 472 5.84 36.70 5.95
CA GLY A 472 7.20 36.89 5.47
C GLY A 472 7.54 38.33 5.08
N VAL A 473 8.81 38.52 4.69
CA VAL A 473 9.25 39.56 3.77
C VAL A 473 10.26 38.93 2.79
N SER A 474 9.89 38.89 1.52
CA SER A 474 10.76 38.77 0.34
C SER A 474 10.66 40.14 -0.36
N THR A 475 11.59 40.75 -1.07
CA THR A 475 12.78 40.38 -1.85
C THR A 475 13.29 41.72 -2.40
N ASN A 476 14.60 41.91 -2.63
CA ASN A 476 15.04 42.31 -3.97
C ASN A 476 16.55 42.19 -4.22
N SER A 477 16.82 41.80 -5.45
CA SER A 477 18.08 41.44 -6.10
C SER A 477 18.95 42.64 -6.52
N ARG A 478 20.28 42.44 -6.52
CA ARG A 478 21.25 42.76 -7.61
C ARG A 478 22.68 42.40 -7.15
N GLY A 479 23.43 41.61 -7.94
CA GLY A 479 24.88 41.37 -7.73
C GLY A 479 25.73 42.47 -8.38
N PRO A 480 27.04 42.25 -8.69
CA PRO A 480 28.07 41.36 -8.12
C PRO A 480 29.37 42.13 -7.75
N ALA A 481 30.26 41.61 -6.88
CA ALA A 481 31.74 41.74 -6.97
C ALA A 481 32.52 41.31 -5.69
N ARG A 482 33.51 40.43 -5.91
CA ARG A 482 34.92 40.43 -5.48
C ARG A 482 35.38 40.97 -4.10
N MET A 483 36.14 40.10 -3.42
CA MET A 483 37.38 40.31 -2.61
C MET A 483 37.34 40.82 -1.15
N GLN A 484 37.95 39.98 -0.30
CA GLN A 484 38.89 40.26 0.81
C GLN A 484 38.40 40.88 2.15
N ASP A 485 38.69 40.09 3.20
CA ASP A 485 39.37 40.42 4.45
C ASP A 485 38.77 41.34 5.54
N ILE A 486 38.73 40.75 6.75
CA ILE A 486 39.02 41.31 8.09
C ILE A 486 37.97 42.21 8.77
N GLY A 487 37.62 41.86 10.02
CA GLY A 487 37.32 42.83 11.08
C GLY A 487 35.98 42.70 11.82
N ARG A 488 36.04 42.23 13.07
CA ARG A 488 35.09 42.47 14.20
C ARG A 488 35.30 43.90 14.78
N PRO A 489 34.55 44.37 15.81
CA PRO A 489 33.13 44.21 16.20
C PRO A 489 32.49 45.58 16.63
N ASP A 490 31.34 45.52 17.35
CA ASP A 490 30.73 46.57 18.23
C ASP A 490 29.79 47.59 17.53
N VAL A 491 28.66 48.11 18.04
CA VAL A 491 27.91 48.11 19.32
C VAL A 491 26.65 49.02 19.09
N ASP A 492 25.50 48.73 19.75
CA ASP A 492 24.37 49.62 20.21
C ASP A 492 23.70 50.60 19.19
N ASP A 493 22.45 51.10 19.26
CA ASP A 493 21.27 51.09 20.14
C ASP A 493 20.08 51.77 19.39
N GLU A 494 18.85 51.64 19.94
CA GLU A 494 17.72 52.62 19.95
C GLU A 494 16.91 52.97 18.65
N GLU A 495 15.57 52.74 18.64
CA GLU A 495 14.42 53.71 18.83
C GLU A 495 14.19 54.62 17.58
N GLU A 496 13.02 55.10 17.15
CA GLU A 496 11.61 55.13 17.57
C GLU A 496 10.80 55.66 16.34
N ASP A 497 9.47 55.50 16.41
CA ASP A 497 8.42 56.44 15.95
C ASP A 497 7.96 56.65 14.48
N GLU A 498 6.63 56.44 14.38
CA GLU A 498 5.56 57.30 13.82
C GLU A 498 5.75 58.04 12.48
N ASN A 499 4.77 57.93 11.57
CA ASN A 499 3.61 58.83 11.51
C ASN A 499 2.88 58.80 10.13
N THR A 500 1.63 59.30 10.14
CA THR A 500 0.86 59.91 9.03
C THR A 500 0.06 59.08 7.99
N SER A 501 -1.18 58.73 8.38
CA SER A 501 -2.47 59.36 7.99
C SER A 501 -2.86 59.77 6.54
N MET A 502 -4.14 59.44 6.23
CA MET A 502 -5.21 60.23 5.53
C MET A 502 -5.32 60.20 3.99
N LEU A 503 -6.42 59.63 3.43
CA LEU A 503 -7.69 60.25 2.91
C LEU A 503 -7.70 60.15 1.36
N ASP A 504 -8.76 59.91 0.58
CA ASP A 504 -10.22 59.83 0.73
C ASP A 504 -10.83 59.25 -0.57
N SER A 505 -12.15 58.95 -0.54
CA SER A 505 -13.14 58.90 -1.64
C SER A 505 -13.64 57.54 -2.21
N THR A 506 -14.83 57.17 -1.73
CA THR A 506 -15.86 56.27 -2.33
C THR A 506 -16.83 57.08 -3.24
N PRO A 507 -17.99 56.59 -3.79
CA PRO A 507 -18.55 55.24 -4.03
C PRO A 507 -19.17 55.05 -5.46
N GLY A 508 -19.61 53.82 -5.81
CA GLY A 508 -20.51 53.61 -6.97
C GLY A 508 -20.82 52.15 -7.34
N THR A 509 -21.87 51.57 -6.75
CA THR A 509 -22.56 50.29 -7.09
C THR A 509 -23.69 50.51 -8.14
N PRO A 510 -24.53 49.51 -8.55
CA PRO A 510 -24.34 48.11 -9.00
C PRO A 510 -25.25 47.70 -10.21
N ARG A 511 -25.05 46.50 -10.80
CA ARG A 511 -26.10 45.58 -11.37
C ARG A 511 -25.40 44.37 -12.04
N ALA A 512 -25.48 43.13 -11.55
CA ALA A 512 -26.59 42.16 -11.51
C ALA A 512 -26.96 41.49 -12.86
N ARG A 513 -26.70 40.17 -12.97
CA ARG A 513 -27.43 39.07 -13.68
C ARG A 513 -26.55 37.80 -13.65
N SER A 514 -26.85 36.74 -12.90
CA SER A 514 -27.92 35.72 -12.97
C SER A 514 -27.81 34.70 -14.13
N ASN A 515 -27.28 33.52 -13.78
CA ASN A 515 -27.71 32.12 -14.03
C ASN A 515 -28.36 31.64 -15.34
N SER A 516 -28.11 30.32 -15.54
CA SER A 516 -28.79 29.30 -16.37
C SER A 516 -28.51 29.37 -17.88
N GLU A 517 -28.44 28.28 -18.65
CA GLU A 517 -29.20 27.03 -18.60
C GLU A 517 -28.58 25.98 -19.55
N ALA A 518 -29.13 24.77 -19.56
CA ALA A 518 -28.72 23.62 -20.38
C ALA A 518 -29.72 23.32 -21.53
N SER A 519 -29.20 22.65 -22.57
CA SER A 519 -29.84 21.66 -23.47
C SER A 519 -30.72 22.08 -24.67
N LEU A 520 -30.63 21.21 -25.71
CA LEU A 520 -31.44 20.98 -26.95
C LEU A 520 -30.97 21.73 -28.23
N GLU A 521 -30.40 21.01 -29.22
CA GLU A 521 -31.04 20.45 -30.46
C GLU A 521 -31.50 21.60 -31.40
N GLU A 522 -31.08 21.76 -32.67
CA GLU A 522 -31.29 20.92 -33.86
C GLU A 522 -30.65 21.61 -35.11
N GLU A 523 -30.40 20.83 -36.19
CA GLU A 523 -30.40 21.19 -37.63
C GLU A 523 -29.38 22.24 -38.18
N ILE A 524 -28.92 22.30 -39.45
CA ILE A 524 -28.96 21.51 -40.70
C ILE A 524 -27.85 22.12 -41.62
N GLU A 525 -27.46 21.36 -42.65
CA GLU A 525 -26.78 21.67 -43.94
C GLU A 525 -26.65 23.16 -44.36
N GLU A 526 -25.69 23.62 -45.17
CA GLU A 526 -25.11 23.08 -46.41
C GLU A 526 -24.03 24.08 -46.88
N THR A 527 -22.96 23.67 -47.58
CA THR A 527 -22.47 24.30 -48.84
C THR A 527 -21.31 23.46 -49.44
N TYR A 528 -21.67 22.62 -50.42
CA TYR A 528 -21.08 22.33 -51.76
C TYR A 528 -19.54 22.31 -51.98
N ALA A 529 -18.92 21.53 -52.88
CA ALA A 529 -19.31 20.47 -53.83
C ALA A 529 -18.05 19.93 -54.54
N ASN A 530 -18.04 18.66 -54.96
CA ASN A 530 -17.89 18.24 -56.37
C ASN A 530 -17.80 16.70 -56.52
N LEU A 531 -18.81 16.16 -57.18
CA LEU A 531 -19.02 14.81 -57.74
C LEU A 531 -18.59 14.81 -59.23
N PRO A 532 -18.41 13.68 -59.95
CA PRO A 532 -19.46 12.66 -60.25
C PRO A 532 -18.90 11.21 -60.42
N THR A 533 -19.62 10.10 -60.64
CA THR A 533 -21.01 9.62 -60.54
C THR A 533 -20.97 8.08 -60.67
N ARG A 534 -21.86 7.45 -59.91
CA ARG A 534 -22.47 6.08 -59.87
C ARG A 534 -22.86 5.43 -61.23
N PRO A 535 -23.57 4.25 -61.31
CA PRO A 535 -24.03 3.27 -60.28
C PRO A 535 -24.03 1.74 -60.66
N SER A 536 -24.49 0.90 -59.69
CA SER A 536 -25.40 -0.30 -59.80
C SER A 536 -24.93 -1.53 -60.61
N GLU A 537 -25.28 -2.80 -60.36
CA GLU A 537 -26.19 -3.54 -59.46
C GLU A 537 -25.79 -5.04 -59.57
N GLU A 538 -26.37 -5.89 -58.72
CA GLU A 538 -26.25 -7.36 -58.67
C GLU A 538 -26.53 -8.08 -60.01
N VAL A 539 -26.00 -9.32 -60.19
CA VAL A 539 -26.71 -10.52 -60.70
C VAL A 539 -25.76 -11.74 -60.79
N GLU A 540 -26.20 -12.83 -60.14
CA GLU A 540 -26.10 -14.29 -60.37
C GLU A 540 -25.03 -15.02 -61.24
N ARG A 541 -24.76 -16.25 -60.73
CA ARG A 541 -24.70 -17.58 -61.38
C ARG A 541 -23.36 -18.15 -61.87
N ASP A 542 -22.90 -19.15 -61.11
CA ASP A 542 -21.98 -20.24 -61.48
C ASP A 542 -22.67 -21.29 -62.37
N ASN A 543 -21.97 -21.80 -63.41
CA ASN A 543 -21.61 -23.23 -63.59
C ASN A 543 -21.02 -23.56 -64.99
N ASP A 544 -20.15 -24.58 -65.00
CA ASP A 544 -19.78 -25.55 -66.07
C ASP A 544 -19.03 -25.01 -67.31
N SER A 545 -17.98 -25.64 -67.86
CA SER A 545 -17.76 -27.04 -68.30
C SER A 545 -16.27 -27.20 -68.75
N VAL A 546 -15.51 -28.27 -68.47
CA VAL A 546 -15.39 -29.66 -69.03
C VAL A 546 -14.86 -29.77 -70.49
N VAL A 547 -13.99 -30.79 -70.71
CA VAL A 547 -13.65 -31.57 -71.95
C VAL A 547 -12.21 -31.31 -72.51
N ALA A 548 -11.21 -32.18 -72.24
CA ALA A 548 -10.73 -33.40 -72.97
C ALA A 548 -9.78 -33.10 -74.17
N PHE A 549 -8.75 -33.85 -74.61
CA PHE A 549 -8.13 -35.16 -74.32
C PHE A 549 -6.76 -35.26 -75.08
N ARG A 550 -5.87 -36.17 -74.64
CA ARG A 550 -4.87 -36.99 -75.41
C ARG A 550 -3.43 -36.50 -75.76
N ALA A 551 -2.50 -37.04 -74.96
CA ALA A 551 -1.24 -37.80 -75.23
C ALA A 551 -0.25 -37.46 -76.37
N THR A 552 1.03 -37.26 -76.00
CA THR A 552 2.23 -38.03 -76.46
C THR A 552 3.46 -37.77 -75.57
N GLY A 553 4.17 -38.85 -75.16
CA GLY A 553 5.63 -39.04 -75.26
C GLY A 553 6.67 -38.17 -74.49
N ASN A 554 7.38 -38.85 -73.58
CA ASN A 554 8.82 -38.74 -73.23
C ASN A 554 9.46 -37.38 -72.84
N ASN A 555 9.78 -37.22 -71.55
CA ASN A 555 11.14 -37.17 -70.95
C ASN A 555 11.11 -36.48 -69.56
N ALA A 556 12.04 -36.90 -68.70
CA ALA A 556 12.39 -36.48 -67.32
C ALA A 556 12.13 -34.99 -66.94
N PRO A 557 12.01 -34.57 -65.65
CA PRO A 557 12.80 -35.05 -64.50
C PRO A 557 12.08 -35.15 -63.13
N ARG A 558 12.85 -35.64 -62.15
CA ARG A 558 12.46 -36.00 -60.77
C ARG A 558 12.96 -34.91 -59.81
N GLU A 559 12.04 -34.31 -59.03
CA GLU A 559 12.20 -34.01 -57.58
C GLU A 559 10.98 -33.23 -57.07
N ARG A 560 10.28 -33.80 -56.08
CA ARG A 560 8.92 -33.40 -55.70
C ARG A 560 8.90 -32.65 -54.35
N LYS A 561 8.37 -31.43 -54.40
CA LYS A 561 7.87 -30.63 -53.26
C LYS A 561 6.52 -31.19 -52.76
N LYS A 562 6.20 -30.77 -51.52
CA LYS A 562 5.06 -31.11 -50.64
C LYS A 562 3.64 -30.93 -51.22
N SER A 563 2.73 -31.82 -50.81
CA SER A 563 1.32 -31.60 -50.40
C SER A 563 1.00 -32.74 -49.38
N LEU A 564 0.32 -32.62 -48.23
CA LEU A 564 -0.78 -31.78 -47.73
C LEU A 564 -2.10 -31.99 -48.50
N PHE A 565 -2.77 -33.12 -48.27
CA PHE A 565 -4.06 -33.23 -47.58
C PHE A 565 -4.54 -34.71 -47.48
N GLN A 566 -5.50 -34.94 -46.59
CA GLN A 566 -6.30 -36.16 -46.32
C GLN A 566 -5.71 -37.20 -45.33
N GLU A 567 -6.16 -37.17 -44.07
CA GLU A 567 -7.26 -38.03 -43.62
C GLU A 567 -7.70 -37.67 -42.19
N VAL A 568 -9.00 -37.43 -42.03
CA VAL A 568 -9.68 -37.27 -40.74
C VAL A 568 -10.05 -38.65 -40.26
N ALA A 569 -9.43 -39.09 -39.16
CA ALA A 569 -9.93 -40.18 -38.32
C ALA A 569 -9.88 -39.76 -36.84
N THR A 570 -11.01 -39.91 -36.19
CA THR A 570 -11.41 -39.47 -34.83
C THR A 570 -10.53 -40.02 -33.69
N PRO A 571 -10.05 -39.20 -32.72
CA PRO A 571 -9.36 -39.72 -31.54
C PRO A 571 -10.25 -39.67 -30.28
N GLY A 572 -11.22 -40.57 -30.18
CA GLY A 572 -12.12 -40.66 -29.01
C GLY A 572 -11.71 -41.66 -27.91
N ARG A 573 -10.83 -42.64 -28.18
CA ARG A 573 -10.60 -43.76 -27.24
C ARG A 573 -9.14 -44.10 -26.91
N ALA A 574 -8.16 -43.50 -27.60
CA ALA A 574 -6.74 -43.82 -27.39
C ALA A 574 -6.07 -42.99 -26.26
N PHE A 575 -6.64 -41.85 -25.87
CA PHE A 575 -6.06 -40.95 -24.88
C PHE A 575 -6.16 -41.50 -23.44
N TRP A 576 -7.33 -42.01 -23.06
CA TRP A 576 -7.59 -42.52 -21.71
C TRP A 576 -6.82 -43.81 -21.38
N LYS A 577 -6.58 -44.68 -22.36
CA LYS A 577 -5.79 -45.91 -22.15
C LYS A 577 -4.29 -45.65 -21.97
N ARG A 578 -3.77 -44.49 -22.38
CA ARG A 578 -2.35 -44.14 -22.24
C ARG A 578 -1.98 -43.57 -20.87
N LEU A 579 -2.96 -43.07 -20.13
CA LEU A 579 -2.75 -42.44 -18.81
C LEU A 579 -2.55 -43.46 -17.67
N PHE A 580 -2.99 -44.72 -17.83
CA PHE A 580 -3.10 -45.69 -16.72
C PHE A 580 -2.16 -46.91 -16.78
N ARG A 581 -1.14 -46.94 -17.64
CA ARG A 581 -0.18 -48.06 -17.63
C ARG A 581 0.92 -47.86 -16.57
N LYS A 582 0.77 -48.51 -15.41
CA LYS A 582 1.85 -48.74 -14.43
C LYS A 582 2.71 -49.94 -14.86
N ALA A 583 3.90 -49.70 -15.39
CA ALA A 583 5.09 -50.56 -15.27
C ALA A 583 6.30 -49.91 -15.98
N PRO A 584 7.52 -49.99 -15.41
CA PRO A 584 8.69 -49.29 -15.93
C PRO A 584 9.28 -50.03 -17.14
N ALA A 585 9.57 -49.30 -18.22
CA ALA A 585 10.36 -49.83 -19.31
C ALA A 585 11.82 -49.98 -18.86
N THR A 586 12.35 -51.17 -19.10
CA THR A 586 13.70 -51.65 -18.86
C THR A 586 14.79 -50.64 -19.20
N ALA A 587 15.77 -50.57 -18.30
CA ALA A 587 16.93 -49.70 -18.37
C ALA A 587 17.81 -49.99 -19.60
N GLU A 588 17.78 -49.10 -20.60
CA GLU A 588 18.90 -48.95 -21.53
C GLU A 588 20.08 -48.30 -20.80
N LYS A 589 21.09 -49.11 -20.54
CA LYS A 589 22.45 -48.69 -20.17
C LYS A 589 23.02 -47.85 -21.32
N GLY A 590 23.27 -46.56 -21.09
CA GLY A 590 23.94 -45.71 -22.08
C GLY A 590 23.67 -44.21 -22.02
N LYS A 591 22.97 -43.68 -21.02
CA LYS A 591 22.84 -42.23 -20.85
C LYS A 591 24.02 -41.70 -20.04
N ALA A 592 24.97 -41.09 -20.75
CA ALA A 592 25.96 -40.20 -20.14
C ALA A 592 25.25 -39.27 -19.14
N PRO A 593 25.81 -39.07 -17.93
CA PRO A 593 25.17 -38.24 -16.92
C PRO A 593 24.96 -36.84 -17.49
N VAL A 594 23.72 -36.35 -17.40
CA VAL A 594 23.41 -34.95 -17.70
C VAL A 594 24.31 -34.09 -16.82
N LEU A 595 25.31 -33.46 -17.44
CA LEU A 595 26.24 -32.58 -16.75
C LEU A 595 25.46 -31.36 -16.25
N HIS A 596 25.02 -31.40 -14.98
CA HIS A 596 24.53 -30.22 -14.29
C HIS A 596 25.71 -29.24 -14.16
N THR A 597 25.82 -28.28 -15.07
CA THR A 597 26.80 -27.20 -14.97
C THR A 597 26.44 -26.36 -13.74
N LYS A 598 27.13 -26.60 -12.62
CA LYS A 598 26.97 -25.85 -11.36
C LYS A 598 27.22 -24.36 -11.63
N SER A 599 26.23 -23.50 -11.39
CA SER A 599 26.49 -22.06 -11.41
C SER A 599 27.38 -21.72 -10.21
N ARG A 600 28.51 -21.05 -10.47
CA ARG A 600 29.57 -20.73 -9.49
C ARG A 600 29.07 -20.02 -8.21
N LEU A 601 27.85 -19.47 -8.20
CA LEU A 601 27.31 -18.61 -7.13
C LEU A 601 25.92 -19.05 -6.59
N ASP A 602 25.54 -20.32 -6.74
CA ASP A 602 24.22 -20.85 -6.28
C ASP A 602 23.92 -20.61 -4.79
N TYR A 603 24.95 -20.45 -3.95
CA TYR A 603 24.80 -20.19 -2.52
C TYR A 603 24.37 -18.74 -2.23
N LEU A 604 24.70 -17.78 -3.09
CA LEU A 604 24.25 -16.39 -2.93
C LEU A 604 22.75 -16.27 -3.23
N ASP A 605 22.25 -17.07 -4.17
CA ASP A 605 20.81 -17.18 -4.43
C ASP A 605 20.10 -17.76 -3.19
N GLY A 606 20.72 -18.73 -2.50
CA GLY A 606 20.23 -19.26 -1.21
C GLY A 606 20.22 -18.23 -0.08
N LEU A 607 21.28 -17.41 0.05
CA LEU A 607 21.32 -16.32 1.04
C LEU A 607 20.22 -15.29 0.79
N ARG A 608 20.02 -14.90 -0.48
CA ARG A 608 18.93 -14.00 -0.88
C ARG A 608 17.57 -14.55 -0.50
N GLY A 609 17.36 -15.86 -0.68
CA GLY A 609 16.13 -16.55 -0.29
C GLY A 609 15.88 -16.51 1.22
N LEU A 610 16.92 -16.79 2.02
CA LEU A 610 16.82 -16.70 3.48
C LEU A 610 16.52 -15.27 3.93
N ALA A 611 17.25 -14.28 3.40
CA ALA A 611 17.01 -12.87 3.73
C ALA A 611 15.58 -12.45 3.40
N CYS A 612 15.03 -12.89 2.27
CA CYS A 612 13.63 -12.63 1.90
C CYS A 612 12.64 -13.21 2.90
N PHE A 613 12.85 -14.48 3.29
CA PHE A 613 11.99 -15.16 4.25
C PHE A 613 12.06 -14.51 5.63
N LEU A 614 13.26 -14.18 6.12
CA LEU A 614 13.44 -13.46 7.39
C LEU A 614 12.74 -12.10 7.38
N VAL A 615 12.89 -11.33 6.29
CA VAL A 615 12.17 -10.07 6.13
C VAL A 615 10.64 -10.30 6.14
N SER A 616 10.11 -11.30 5.44
CA SER A 616 8.67 -11.60 5.51
C SER A 616 8.20 -12.00 6.91
N LEU A 617 9.06 -12.64 7.72
CA LEU A 617 8.75 -12.92 9.13
C LEU A 617 8.72 -11.64 9.97
N VAL A 618 9.61 -10.67 9.73
CA VAL A 618 9.55 -9.36 10.39
C VAL A 618 8.21 -8.69 10.12
N HIS A 619 7.74 -8.68 8.87
CA HIS A 619 6.45 -8.09 8.50
C HIS A 619 5.27 -8.82 9.13
N PHE A 620 5.34 -10.15 9.20
CA PHE A 620 4.35 -10.95 9.93
C PHE A 620 4.32 -10.58 11.41
N SER A 621 5.49 -10.47 12.06
CA SER A 621 5.61 -10.06 13.46
C SER A 621 5.11 -8.63 13.66
N LEU A 622 5.48 -7.65 12.82
CA LEU A 622 4.94 -6.30 12.91
C LEU A 622 3.42 -6.27 12.80
N THR A 623 2.81 -7.13 11.98
CA THR A 623 1.36 -7.15 11.76
C THR A 623 0.59 -7.87 12.88
N PHE A 624 1.07 -9.05 13.29
CA PHE A 624 0.34 -9.96 14.17
C PHE A 624 0.98 -10.19 15.54
N TYR A 625 2.22 -9.77 15.78
CA TYR A 625 2.94 -9.99 17.04
C TYR A 625 4.02 -8.90 17.26
N PRO A 626 3.63 -7.62 17.40
CA PRO A 626 4.59 -6.51 17.40
C PRO A 626 5.58 -6.58 18.59
N GLY A 627 5.16 -7.19 19.71
CA GLY A 627 6.00 -7.38 20.90
C GLY A 627 7.28 -8.21 20.69
N PHE A 628 7.38 -8.98 19.60
CA PHE A 628 8.64 -9.67 19.23
C PHE A 628 9.75 -8.71 18.82
N LEU A 629 9.41 -7.50 18.38
CA LEU A 629 10.33 -6.56 17.77
C LEU A 629 10.57 -5.34 18.65
N GLU A 630 9.51 -4.79 19.22
CA GLU A 630 9.53 -3.54 19.96
C GLU A 630 9.03 -3.73 21.40
N PRO A 631 9.73 -3.19 22.41
CA PRO A 631 9.24 -3.15 23.78
C PRO A 631 8.16 -2.08 23.95
N GLY A 632 7.22 -2.28 24.89
CA GLY A 632 6.25 -1.25 25.26
C GLY A 632 5.10 -1.04 24.27
N VAL A 633 5.00 -1.87 23.22
CA VAL A 633 3.81 -1.88 22.36
C VAL A 633 2.61 -2.35 23.20
N PRO A 634 1.45 -1.67 23.14
CA PRO A 634 0.21 -2.13 23.78
C PRO A 634 0.00 -3.62 23.48
N GLY A 635 -0.26 -4.46 24.50
CA GLY A 635 -0.49 -5.90 24.33
C GLY A 635 0.72 -6.74 23.88
N GLY A 636 1.84 -6.11 23.52
CA GLY A 636 3.05 -6.76 23.02
C GLY A 636 3.73 -7.66 24.04
N ASP A 637 3.64 -7.32 25.33
CA ASP A 637 4.19 -8.12 26.44
C ASP A 637 3.10 -8.95 27.15
N LYS A 638 1.96 -9.24 26.49
CA LYS A 638 0.85 -10.04 27.07
C LYS A 638 1.32 -11.40 27.61
N TYR A 639 2.38 -11.96 27.02
CA TYR A 639 3.01 -13.17 27.52
C TYR A 639 4.47 -12.92 27.85
N GLU A 640 4.92 -13.42 29.01
CA GLU A 640 6.32 -13.25 29.46
C GLU A 640 7.35 -13.84 28.50
N TRP A 641 7.00 -14.91 27.76
CA TRP A 641 7.90 -15.54 26.79
C TRP A 641 8.19 -14.66 25.56
N VAL A 642 7.34 -13.67 25.26
CA VAL A 642 7.55 -12.75 24.13
C VAL A 642 8.82 -11.92 24.34
N LYS A 643 9.06 -11.47 25.58
CA LYS A 643 10.29 -10.75 25.97
C LYS A 643 11.55 -11.56 25.65
N TRP A 644 11.54 -12.87 25.91
CA TRP A 644 12.70 -13.73 25.65
C TRP A 644 12.97 -13.87 24.16
N ILE A 645 11.94 -13.96 23.32
CA ILE A 645 12.10 -13.95 21.85
C ILE A 645 12.66 -12.60 21.37
N ARG A 646 12.17 -11.48 21.91
CA ARG A 646 12.68 -10.14 21.60
C ARG A 646 14.15 -9.97 21.96
N ILE A 647 14.61 -10.55 23.07
CA ILE A 647 16.01 -10.43 23.48
C ILE A 647 16.92 -11.41 22.73
N THR A 648 16.45 -12.63 22.43
CA THR A 648 17.32 -13.70 21.89
C THR A 648 17.22 -13.87 20.37
N VAL A 649 16.01 -13.90 19.82
CA VAL A 649 15.76 -14.21 18.40
C VAL A 649 15.81 -12.96 17.55
N ASN A 650 15.21 -11.85 18.00
CA ASN A 650 15.09 -10.63 17.21
C ASN A 650 16.44 -10.05 16.75
N PRO A 651 17.47 -9.89 17.61
CA PRO A 651 18.76 -9.35 17.19
C PRO A 651 19.45 -10.15 16.08
N ILE A 652 19.18 -11.45 16.00
CA ILE A 652 19.83 -12.38 15.06
C ILE A 652 19.01 -12.53 13.77
N PHE A 653 17.69 -12.70 13.89
CA PHE A 653 16.83 -13.15 12.79
C PHE A 653 15.84 -12.11 12.29
N PHE A 654 15.44 -11.14 13.11
CA PHE A 654 14.43 -10.15 12.75
C PHE A 654 15.00 -8.75 12.48
N ASN A 655 16.31 -8.66 12.23
CA ASN A 655 16.92 -7.41 11.79
C ASN A 655 16.60 -7.10 10.32
N ALA A 656 15.61 -6.23 10.10
CA ALA A 656 15.21 -5.79 8.77
C ALA A 656 16.34 -5.08 8.00
N ASN A 657 17.11 -4.20 8.65
CA ASN A 657 18.20 -3.45 8.02
C ASN A 657 19.33 -4.35 7.52
N PHE A 658 19.66 -5.40 8.28
CA PHE A 658 20.59 -6.44 7.83
C PHE A 658 20.07 -7.15 6.57
N GLY A 659 18.79 -7.57 6.58
CA GLY A 659 18.15 -8.21 5.43
C GLY A 659 18.21 -7.35 4.16
N LEU A 660 17.82 -6.07 4.28
CA LEU A 660 17.89 -5.09 3.19
C LEU A 660 19.33 -4.86 2.71
N GLY A 661 20.29 -4.75 3.63
CA GLY A 661 21.70 -4.61 3.32
C GLY A 661 22.24 -5.76 2.45
N VAL A 662 21.84 -6.99 2.75
CA VAL A 662 22.18 -8.16 1.93
C VAL A 662 21.62 -8.03 0.52
N PHE A 663 20.37 -7.58 0.35
CA PHE A 663 19.77 -7.38 -0.99
C PHE A 663 20.51 -6.34 -1.82
N PHE A 664 20.83 -5.18 -1.24
CA PHE A 664 21.49 -4.09 -1.96
C PHE A 664 22.94 -4.45 -2.35
N ILE A 665 23.72 -5.05 -1.45
CA ILE A 665 25.09 -5.51 -1.77
C ILE A 665 25.06 -6.61 -2.86
N LEU A 666 24.16 -7.59 -2.75
CA LEU A 666 24.03 -8.64 -3.77
C LEU A 666 23.58 -8.06 -5.13
N SER A 667 22.74 -7.03 -5.12
CA SER A 667 22.27 -6.38 -6.34
C SER A 667 23.40 -5.70 -7.11
N SER A 668 24.29 -4.94 -6.46
CA SER A 668 25.39 -4.25 -7.13
C SER A 668 26.53 -5.19 -7.50
N ARG A 669 26.77 -6.21 -6.68
CA ARG A 669 27.82 -7.23 -6.91
C ARG A 669 27.72 -7.93 -8.25
N LEU A 670 26.51 -8.10 -8.80
CA LEU A 670 26.31 -8.88 -10.02
C LEU A 670 26.12 -8.03 -11.27
N ILE A 671 25.86 -6.72 -11.13
CA ILE A 671 25.34 -5.91 -12.23
C ILE A 671 26.44 -5.22 -13.06
N GLY A 672 27.55 -4.82 -12.43
CA GLY A 672 28.68 -4.18 -13.12
C GLY A 672 29.74 -5.14 -13.67
N VAL A 673 29.69 -6.43 -13.28
CA VAL A 673 30.75 -7.42 -13.56
C VAL A 673 31.13 -7.51 -15.03
N ARG A 674 30.15 -7.54 -15.94
CA ARG A 674 30.43 -7.70 -17.38
C ARG A 674 31.27 -6.56 -17.90
N TYR A 675 30.85 -5.32 -17.65
CA TYR A 675 31.60 -4.14 -18.07
C TYR A 675 32.98 -4.05 -17.38
N LEU A 676 33.13 -4.49 -16.13
CA LEU A 676 34.44 -4.61 -15.47
C LEU A 676 35.37 -5.59 -16.18
N THR A 677 34.85 -6.67 -16.76
CA THR A 677 35.64 -7.66 -17.50
C THR A 677 35.87 -7.28 -18.96
N THR A 678 34.82 -6.90 -19.70
CA THR A 678 34.85 -6.71 -21.15
C THR A 678 35.22 -5.29 -21.56
N GLY A 679 34.77 -4.28 -20.81
CA GLY A 679 34.92 -2.86 -21.16
C GLY A 679 33.99 -2.37 -22.27
N HIS A 680 33.14 -3.24 -22.81
CA HIS A 680 32.22 -2.84 -23.88
C HIS A 680 31.01 -2.10 -23.29
N LEU A 681 30.82 -0.84 -23.70
CA LEU A 681 29.69 -0.01 -23.27
C LEU A 681 28.32 -0.64 -23.59
N GLN A 682 28.23 -1.50 -24.61
CA GLN A 682 27.01 -2.24 -24.94
C GLN A 682 26.54 -3.16 -23.80
N ASP A 683 27.46 -3.77 -23.05
CA ASP A 683 27.11 -4.62 -21.91
C ASP A 683 26.48 -3.81 -20.79
N LEU A 684 27.01 -2.60 -20.56
CA LEU A 684 26.51 -1.66 -19.58
C LEU A 684 25.14 -1.10 -20.00
N ALA A 685 25.01 -0.61 -21.23
CA ALA A 685 23.76 -0.10 -21.77
C ALA A 685 22.64 -1.16 -21.73
N GLY A 686 22.96 -2.41 -22.08
CA GLY A 686 22.01 -3.51 -22.00
C GLY A 686 21.64 -3.88 -20.56
N ALA A 687 22.55 -3.73 -19.59
CA ALA A 687 22.23 -3.92 -18.17
C ALA A 687 21.32 -2.80 -17.64
N THR A 688 21.59 -1.55 -18.02
CA THR A 688 20.79 -0.37 -17.65
C THR A 688 19.38 -0.46 -18.19
N PHE A 689 19.22 -0.69 -19.49
CA PHE A 689 17.91 -0.69 -20.15
C PHE A 689 16.98 -1.77 -19.60
N ARG A 690 17.50 -2.99 -19.37
CA ARG A 690 16.68 -4.13 -18.92
C ARG A 690 16.30 -4.07 -17.46
N ARG A 691 16.95 -3.23 -16.66
CA ARG A 691 16.71 -3.17 -15.22
C ARG A 691 15.33 -2.63 -14.89
N ILE A 692 14.92 -1.55 -15.54
CA ILE A 692 13.61 -0.92 -15.27
C ILE A 692 12.47 -1.88 -15.62
N PRO A 693 12.35 -2.46 -16.84
CA PRO A 693 11.25 -3.37 -17.15
C PRO A 693 11.22 -4.61 -16.25
N ARG A 694 12.40 -5.13 -15.85
CA ARG A 694 12.52 -6.30 -14.99
C ARG A 694 11.98 -6.06 -13.58
N LEU A 695 12.15 -4.85 -13.04
CA LEU A 695 11.69 -4.47 -11.70
C LEU A 695 10.28 -3.84 -11.73
N ALA A 696 10.00 -2.96 -12.69
CA ALA A 696 8.73 -2.24 -12.75
C ALA A 696 7.55 -3.15 -13.12
N PHE A 697 7.71 -4.05 -14.09
CA PHE A 697 6.59 -4.85 -14.59
C PHE A 697 5.98 -5.79 -13.52
N PRO A 698 6.76 -6.57 -12.76
CA PRO A 698 6.17 -7.43 -11.73
C PRO A 698 5.53 -6.61 -10.59
N VAL A 699 6.09 -5.44 -10.28
CA VAL A 699 5.48 -4.49 -9.32
C VAL A 699 4.14 -4.00 -9.82
N LEU A 700 4.05 -3.58 -11.09
CA LEU A 700 2.79 -3.15 -11.72
C LEU A 700 1.71 -4.23 -11.58
N CYS A 701 2.06 -5.47 -11.91
CA CYS A 701 1.11 -6.57 -11.77
C CYS A 701 0.65 -6.72 -10.33
N ALA A 702 1.57 -6.69 -9.35
CA ALA A 702 1.24 -6.91 -7.94
C ALA A 702 0.36 -5.79 -7.38
N VAL A 703 0.71 -4.55 -7.69
CA VAL A 703 -0.02 -3.34 -7.29
C VAL A 703 -1.39 -3.24 -8.00
N ALA A 704 -1.50 -3.69 -9.26
CA ALA A 704 -2.78 -3.79 -9.94
C ALA A 704 -3.69 -4.89 -9.35
N LEU A 705 -3.12 -6.03 -8.97
CA LEU A 705 -3.86 -7.07 -8.24
C LEU A 705 -4.36 -6.54 -6.89
N GLU A 706 -3.52 -5.78 -6.20
CA GLU A 706 -3.89 -5.13 -4.96
C GLU A 706 -5.03 -4.13 -5.15
N TYR A 707 -4.94 -3.24 -6.14
CA TYR A 707 -6.01 -2.29 -6.48
C TYR A 707 -7.35 -3.01 -6.72
N PHE A 708 -7.32 -4.14 -7.41
CA PHE A 708 -8.49 -4.98 -7.59
C PHE A 708 -9.03 -5.56 -6.28
N LEU A 709 -8.15 -6.10 -5.42
CA LEU A 709 -8.55 -6.68 -4.13
C LEU A 709 -9.09 -5.64 -3.15
N MET A 710 -8.54 -4.42 -3.17
CA MET A 710 -9.10 -3.27 -2.46
C MET A 710 -10.52 -2.98 -2.95
N GLY A 711 -10.71 -2.84 -4.26
CA GLY A 711 -12.03 -2.55 -4.84
C GLY A 711 -13.10 -3.63 -4.60
N VAL A 712 -12.72 -4.87 -4.30
CA VAL A 712 -13.64 -5.96 -3.92
C VAL A 712 -13.88 -6.03 -2.40
N GLY A 713 -13.18 -5.21 -1.60
CA GLY A 713 -13.30 -5.19 -0.14
C GLY A 713 -12.51 -6.30 0.57
N ALA A 714 -11.55 -6.95 -0.11
CA ALA A 714 -10.78 -8.06 0.47
C ALA A 714 -9.86 -7.63 1.62
N ILE A 715 -9.58 -6.33 1.74
CA ILE A 715 -8.72 -5.73 2.77
C ILE A 715 -9.55 -4.99 3.83
N GLU A 716 -10.90 -5.01 3.75
CA GLU A 716 -11.78 -4.33 4.72
C GLU A 716 -11.50 -4.75 6.18
N TRP A 717 -11.10 -6.01 6.40
CA TRP A 717 -10.77 -6.54 7.72
C TRP A 717 -9.50 -5.95 8.34
N LEU A 718 -8.66 -5.28 7.54
CA LEU A 718 -7.40 -4.68 7.99
C LEU A 718 -7.63 -3.60 9.04
N GLN A 719 -8.65 -2.75 8.86
CA GLN A 719 -8.95 -1.67 9.80
C GLN A 719 -9.39 -2.18 11.18
N TYR A 720 -9.79 -3.45 11.29
CA TYR A 720 -10.20 -4.05 12.56
C TYR A 720 -9.05 -4.75 13.30
N LEU A 721 -7.92 -4.97 12.61
CA LEU A 721 -6.84 -5.83 13.09
C LEU A 721 -6.14 -5.25 14.32
N ALA A 722 -5.94 -3.93 14.37
CA ALA A 722 -5.27 -3.25 15.48
C ALA A 722 -5.95 -3.51 16.83
N SER A 723 -7.29 -3.63 16.85
CA SER A 723 -8.05 -3.91 18.08
C SER A 723 -7.85 -5.32 18.63
N VAL A 724 -7.27 -6.22 17.82
CA VAL A 724 -7.02 -7.63 18.15
C VAL A 724 -5.53 -7.89 18.36
N THR A 725 -4.67 -7.36 17.49
CA THR A 725 -3.22 -7.61 17.50
C THR A 725 -2.41 -6.50 18.18
N TRP A 726 -3.06 -5.38 18.51
CA TRP A 726 -2.45 -4.18 19.07
C TRP A 726 -1.37 -3.54 18.19
N SER A 727 -1.33 -3.91 16.91
CA SER A 727 -0.43 -3.33 15.94
C SER A 727 -1.15 -2.32 15.06
N THR A 728 -0.63 -1.10 15.03
CA THR A 728 -1.05 -0.02 14.12
C THR A 728 -0.17 0.06 12.88
N TRP A 729 0.85 -0.80 12.77
CA TRP A 729 1.72 -0.89 11.60
C TRP A 729 0.99 -1.23 10.28
N PRO A 730 0.01 -2.15 10.25
CA PRO A 730 -0.70 -2.48 9.01
C PRO A 730 -1.67 -1.36 8.61
N TYR A 731 -1.39 -0.70 7.49
CA TYR A 731 -2.20 0.41 6.98
C TYR A 731 -2.24 0.37 5.46
N ALA A 732 -3.45 0.34 4.90
CA ALA A 732 -3.67 0.45 3.46
C ALA A 732 -4.99 1.17 3.20
N VAL A 733 -4.98 2.17 2.32
CA VAL A 733 -6.19 2.90 1.92
C VAL A 733 -6.44 2.82 0.43
N GLU A 734 -7.71 2.89 0.06
CA GLU A 734 -8.13 2.80 -1.33
C GLU A 734 -7.69 4.03 -2.14
N PHE A 735 -7.32 3.78 -3.40
CA PHE A 735 -6.98 4.86 -4.33
C PHE A 735 -8.22 5.65 -4.70
N LYS A 736 -8.12 6.99 -4.69
CA LYS A 736 -9.23 7.90 -5.01
C LYS A 736 -9.85 7.65 -6.40
N ASN A 737 -9.01 7.36 -7.40
CA ASN A 737 -9.42 7.02 -8.75
C ASN A 737 -8.25 6.33 -9.51
N ALA A 738 -8.54 5.80 -10.70
CA ALA A 738 -7.55 5.10 -11.53
C ALA A 738 -6.39 6.01 -12.00
N GLY A 739 -6.64 7.30 -12.23
CA GLY A 739 -5.60 8.25 -12.62
C GLY A 739 -4.58 8.46 -11.50
N TRP A 740 -5.05 8.54 -10.26
CA TRP A 740 -4.23 8.62 -9.05
C TRP A 740 -3.37 7.37 -8.90
N PHE A 741 -3.94 6.19 -9.11
CA PHE A 741 -3.22 4.91 -9.12
C PHE A 741 -2.06 4.91 -10.14
N VAL A 742 -2.32 5.33 -11.39
CA VAL A 742 -1.27 5.39 -12.43
C VAL A 742 -0.18 6.38 -12.04
N ASN A 743 -0.55 7.56 -11.53
CA ASN A 743 0.39 8.57 -11.09
C ASN A 743 1.30 8.06 -9.96
N GLU A 744 0.72 7.42 -8.94
CA GLU A 744 1.48 6.87 -7.80
C GLU A 744 2.37 5.70 -8.18
N TYR A 745 1.92 4.82 -9.07
CA TYR A 745 2.77 3.74 -9.59
C TYR A 745 3.98 4.30 -10.36
N LEU A 746 3.79 5.31 -11.20
CA LEU A 746 4.89 5.96 -11.91
C LEU A 746 5.83 6.68 -10.95
N ALA A 747 5.28 7.41 -9.97
CA ALA A 747 6.05 8.10 -8.94
C ALA A 747 6.90 7.13 -8.10
N LEU A 748 6.35 5.95 -7.77
CA LEU A 748 7.03 4.93 -6.97
C LEU A 748 8.37 4.50 -7.58
N LEU A 749 8.54 4.56 -8.90
CA LEU A 749 9.79 4.16 -9.56
C LEU A 749 10.92 5.17 -9.38
N PHE A 750 10.62 6.43 -9.03
CA PHE A 750 11.59 7.54 -9.09
C PHE A 750 11.70 8.37 -7.81
N VAL A 751 10.64 8.50 -7.01
CA VAL A 751 10.64 9.33 -5.79
C VAL A 751 11.41 8.63 -4.67
N GLN A 752 12.19 9.37 -3.86
CA GLN A 752 12.98 8.86 -2.72
C GLN A 752 12.37 9.30 -1.37
N PRO A 753 12.59 8.60 -0.24
CA PRO A 753 12.17 9.13 1.06
C PRO A 753 12.90 10.45 1.34
N PRO A 754 12.26 11.45 1.97
CA PRO A 754 11.12 11.36 2.88
C PRO A 754 9.74 11.59 2.24
N GLN A 755 9.62 11.69 0.91
CA GLN A 755 8.35 11.97 0.21
C GLN A 755 7.54 10.68 -0.09
N LEU A 756 8.23 9.54 -0.18
CA LEU A 756 7.64 8.21 -0.39
C LEU A 756 6.68 7.67 0.68
N PRO A 757 6.86 7.93 2.00
CA PRO A 757 5.96 7.42 3.04
C PRO A 757 4.48 7.67 2.72
N ASN A 758 4.15 8.81 2.13
CA ASN A 758 2.77 9.15 1.77
C ASN A 758 2.22 8.29 0.62
N ILE A 759 3.06 7.93 -0.36
CA ILE A 759 2.66 7.15 -1.55
C ILE A 759 2.53 5.66 -1.20
N ILE A 760 3.37 5.17 -0.29
CA ILE A 760 3.39 3.74 0.07
C ILE A 760 2.24 3.32 0.99
N TYR A 761 1.51 4.26 1.58
CA TYR A 761 0.32 3.99 2.39
C TYR A 761 -0.88 3.48 1.57
N ASN A 762 -0.86 3.64 0.26
CA ASN A 762 -1.88 3.08 -0.64
C ASN A 762 -1.49 1.68 -1.11
N TYR A 763 -0.36 1.14 -0.64
CA TYR A 763 0.08 -0.21 -0.95
C TYR A 763 0.06 -1.10 0.30
N CYS A 764 -0.26 -2.38 0.13
CA CYS A 764 -0.37 -3.41 1.16
C CYS A 764 1.00 -3.82 1.72
N THR A 765 2.04 -3.16 1.24
CA THR A 765 3.42 -3.40 1.58
C THR A 765 4.13 -2.05 1.58
N GLY A 766 4.21 -1.43 2.75
CA GLY A 766 5.01 -0.23 3.00
C GLY A 766 6.53 -0.42 2.80
N VAL A 767 6.98 -1.48 2.11
CA VAL A 767 8.38 -1.75 1.74
C VAL A 767 8.71 -1.37 0.30
N LEU A 768 7.71 -1.02 -0.52
CA LEU A 768 7.95 -0.66 -1.92
C LEU A 768 8.87 0.55 -2.08
N TRP A 769 9.10 1.35 -1.04
CA TRP A 769 10.13 2.40 -1.01
C TRP A 769 11.55 1.89 -1.33
N THR A 770 11.85 0.60 -1.14
CA THR A 770 13.16 0.02 -1.48
C THR A 770 13.38 -0.10 -2.99
N LEU A 771 12.31 -0.05 -3.80
CA LEU A 771 12.36 -0.12 -5.26
C LEU A 771 13.09 1.07 -5.89
N PRO A 772 12.70 2.34 -5.63
CA PRO A 772 13.42 3.50 -6.15
C PRO A 772 14.85 3.57 -5.62
N VAL A 773 15.10 3.20 -4.36
CA VAL A 773 16.47 3.06 -3.83
C VAL A 773 17.30 2.07 -4.65
N SER A 774 16.70 0.92 -5.00
CA SER A 774 17.34 -0.08 -5.87
C SER A 774 17.62 0.46 -7.27
N ILE A 775 16.69 1.20 -7.87
CA ILE A 775 16.85 1.78 -9.22
C ILE A 775 17.95 2.85 -9.21
N GLN A 776 17.88 3.83 -8.31
CA GLN A 776 18.87 4.89 -8.19
C GLN A 776 20.27 4.35 -7.88
N GLY A 777 20.38 3.43 -6.90
CA GLY A 777 21.63 2.75 -6.58
C GLY A 777 22.22 1.98 -7.77
N SER A 778 21.38 1.51 -8.70
CA SER A 778 21.85 0.94 -9.97
C SER A 778 22.60 1.95 -10.82
N TRP A 779 22.00 3.13 -11.00
CA TRP A 779 22.54 4.18 -11.85
C TRP A 779 23.84 4.73 -11.28
N THR A 780 23.91 4.91 -9.96
CA THR A 780 25.15 5.25 -9.26
C THR A 780 26.26 4.25 -9.59
N ILE A 781 25.96 2.95 -9.56
CA ILE A 781 26.93 1.90 -9.87
C ILE A 781 27.25 1.81 -11.37
N PHE A 782 26.29 2.06 -12.26
CA PHE A 782 26.56 2.10 -13.70
C PHE A 782 27.47 3.24 -14.09
N LEU A 783 27.30 4.42 -13.48
CA LEU A 783 28.22 5.54 -13.67
C LEU A 783 29.57 5.26 -12.98
N GLY A 784 29.52 4.77 -11.75
CA GLY A 784 30.71 4.46 -10.96
C GLY A 784 31.63 3.43 -11.61
N VAL A 785 31.07 2.41 -12.27
CA VAL A 785 31.88 1.37 -12.91
C VAL A 785 32.67 1.89 -14.12
N ILE A 786 32.17 2.93 -14.80
CA ILE A 786 32.89 3.62 -15.89
C ILE A 786 34.14 4.28 -15.30
N VAL A 787 33.97 5.07 -14.24
CA VAL A 787 35.09 5.76 -13.57
C VAL A 787 36.12 4.78 -13.02
N ILE A 788 35.66 3.73 -12.31
CA ILE A 788 36.52 2.71 -11.73
C ILE A 788 37.39 2.01 -12.78
N ARG A 789 36.85 1.75 -13.97
CA ARG A 789 37.59 1.06 -15.04
C ARG A 789 38.75 1.93 -15.56
N GLU A 790 38.59 3.25 -15.57
CA GLU A 790 39.65 4.19 -15.98
C GLU A 790 40.77 4.31 -14.93
N ILE A 791 40.47 4.06 -13.65
CA ILE A 791 41.48 4.06 -12.59
C ILE A 791 42.28 2.75 -12.62
N LYS A 792 43.42 2.76 -13.32
CA LYS A 792 44.32 1.61 -13.45
C LYS A 792 45.10 1.30 -12.16
N THR A 793 45.39 2.31 -11.35
CA THR A 793 46.22 2.16 -10.14
C THR A 793 45.40 1.58 -8.98
N PRO A 794 45.77 0.40 -8.41
CA PRO A 794 44.93 -0.27 -7.40
C PRO A 794 44.63 0.58 -6.16
N TRP A 795 45.62 1.24 -5.58
CA TRP A 795 45.40 2.05 -4.37
C TRP A 795 44.50 3.26 -4.63
N LYS A 796 44.61 3.92 -5.80
CA LYS A 796 43.72 5.03 -6.19
C LYS A 796 42.29 4.53 -6.38
N ARG A 797 42.14 3.34 -6.97
CA ARG A 797 40.85 2.70 -7.24
C ARG A 797 40.12 2.33 -5.94
N PHE A 798 40.82 1.69 -5.00
CA PHE A 798 40.26 1.40 -3.67
C PHE A 798 40.10 2.66 -2.81
N GLY A 799 40.96 3.67 -2.96
CA GLY A 799 40.76 5.00 -2.36
C GLY A 799 39.47 5.66 -2.84
N TYR A 800 39.16 5.57 -4.14
CA TYR A 800 37.90 6.06 -4.70
C TYR A 800 36.68 5.29 -4.17
N TYR A 801 36.76 3.95 -4.07
CA TYR A 801 35.72 3.16 -3.42
C TYR A 801 35.47 3.62 -1.98
N THR A 802 36.52 3.75 -1.17
CA THR A 802 36.41 4.20 0.22
C THR A 802 35.84 5.62 0.30
N PHE A 803 36.30 6.53 -0.55
CA PHE A 803 35.76 7.89 -0.63
C PHE A 803 34.26 7.88 -0.89
N CYS A 804 33.80 7.14 -1.90
CA CYS A 804 32.38 7.04 -2.21
C CYS A 804 31.56 6.37 -1.10
N MET A 805 32.09 5.35 -0.43
CA MET A 805 31.44 4.68 0.71
C MET A 805 31.27 5.63 1.90
N VAL A 806 32.33 6.32 2.30
CA VAL A 806 32.33 7.25 3.45
C VAL A 806 31.38 8.42 3.19
N ASN A 807 31.42 9.02 2.00
CA ASN A 807 30.49 10.10 1.64
C ASN A 807 29.04 9.63 1.61
N SER A 808 28.78 8.43 1.07
CA SER A 808 27.42 7.86 1.06
C SER A 808 26.91 7.59 2.47
N TRP A 809 27.77 7.06 3.35
CA TRP A 809 27.44 6.87 4.75
C TRP A 809 27.16 8.20 5.45
N TYR A 810 28.06 9.17 5.33
CA TYR A 810 27.92 10.49 5.96
C TYR A 810 26.61 11.18 5.52
N ALA A 811 26.24 11.05 4.24
CA ALA A 811 25.00 11.57 3.67
C ALA A 811 23.73 10.74 3.97
N LEU A 812 23.79 9.76 4.88
CA LEU A 812 22.66 8.87 5.22
C LEU A 812 22.05 8.14 4.01
N SER A 813 22.88 7.82 3.01
CA SER A 813 22.47 7.19 1.77
C SER A 813 22.81 5.69 1.73
N TRP A 814 21.88 4.89 1.19
CA TRP A 814 22.10 3.47 0.92
C TRP A 814 23.22 3.20 -0.09
N GLY A 815 23.79 4.24 -0.73
CA GLY A 815 24.89 4.14 -1.69
C GLY A 815 26.11 3.36 -1.18
N SER A 816 26.40 3.41 0.13
CA SER A 816 27.52 2.68 0.74
C SER A 816 27.42 1.16 0.49
N TYR A 817 26.22 0.59 0.61
CA TYR A 817 25.94 -0.83 0.34
C TYR A 817 26.17 -1.17 -1.14
N PHE A 818 25.72 -0.30 -2.04
CA PHE A 818 25.91 -0.51 -3.48
C PHE A 818 27.40 -0.47 -3.84
N TRP A 819 28.15 0.51 -3.32
CA TRP A 819 29.59 0.62 -3.56
C TRP A 819 30.36 -0.58 -3.03
N VAL A 820 29.99 -1.11 -1.85
CA VAL A 820 30.63 -2.31 -1.28
C VAL A 820 30.41 -3.51 -2.19
N GLY A 821 29.20 -3.73 -2.69
CA GLY A 821 28.95 -4.84 -3.61
C GLY A 821 29.74 -4.71 -4.93
N LEU A 822 29.90 -3.49 -5.46
CA LEU A 822 30.76 -3.24 -6.62
C LEU A 822 32.25 -3.51 -6.31
N ALA A 823 32.75 -3.09 -5.15
CA ALA A 823 34.13 -3.35 -4.72
C ALA A 823 34.39 -4.86 -4.56
N ILE A 824 33.45 -5.62 -3.98
CA ILE A 824 33.53 -7.09 -3.88
C ILE A 824 33.53 -7.74 -5.27
N SER A 825 32.71 -7.24 -6.19
CA SER A 825 32.70 -7.70 -7.58
C SER A 825 34.06 -7.53 -8.23
N ASP A 826 34.67 -6.37 -8.05
CA ASP A 826 35.95 -6.03 -8.64
C ASP A 826 37.12 -6.83 -8.05
N LEU A 827 37.11 -7.03 -6.72
CA LEU A 827 38.03 -7.93 -6.04
C LEU A 827 37.95 -9.37 -6.58
N ASP A 828 36.74 -9.86 -6.90
CA ASP A 828 36.52 -11.21 -7.44
C ASP A 828 36.96 -11.33 -8.90
N SER A 829 36.63 -10.35 -9.76
CA SER A 829 36.94 -10.38 -11.18
C SER A 829 38.39 -10.03 -11.51
N THR A 830 38.89 -8.93 -10.94
CA THR A 830 40.16 -8.31 -11.32
C THR A 830 41.32 -8.87 -10.50
N TYR A 831 41.14 -8.96 -9.17
CA TYR A 831 42.21 -9.35 -8.23
C TYR A 831 42.14 -10.79 -7.75
N ARG A 832 41.10 -11.55 -8.15
CA ARG A 832 40.89 -12.96 -7.81
C ARG A 832 41.12 -13.25 -6.32
N TYR A 833 40.64 -12.38 -5.44
CA TYR A 833 40.97 -12.43 -4.01
C TYR A 833 40.63 -13.77 -3.32
N ARG A 834 39.64 -14.51 -3.83
CA ARG A 834 39.29 -15.86 -3.37
C ARG A 834 40.39 -16.90 -3.61
N THR A 835 41.13 -16.81 -4.72
CA THR A 835 42.26 -17.73 -4.97
C THR A 835 43.44 -17.38 -4.09
N TRP A 836 43.69 -16.08 -3.87
CA TRP A 836 44.70 -15.61 -2.92
C TRP A 836 44.42 -16.10 -1.48
N GLY A 837 43.18 -15.98 -1.02
CA GLY A 837 42.76 -16.43 0.31
C GLY A 837 42.48 -17.93 0.44
N SER A 838 42.81 -18.75 -0.57
CA SER A 838 42.51 -20.19 -0.58
C SER A 838 43.41 -21.01 0.37
N ALA A 839 44.60 -20.50 0.71
CA ALA A 839 45.54 -21.16 1.61
C ALA A 839 44.92 -21.39 2.99
N THR A 840 45.06 -22.60 3.53
CA THR A 840 44.31 -23.05 4.71
C THR A 840 44.44 -22.13 5.92
N TRP A 841 45.65 -21.64 6.23
CA TRP A 841 45.89 -20.75 7.37
C TRP A 841 45.27 -19.35 7.15
N ARG A 842 45.49 -18.73 5.98
CA ARG A 842 44.88 -17.43 5.59
C ARG A 842 43.37 -17.53 5.63
N ARG A 843 42.80 -18.58 5.05
CA ARG A 843 41.36 -18.82 5.03
C ARG A 843 40.79 -18.89 6.45
N ARG A 844 41.45 -19.62 7.37
CA ARG A 844 41.01 -19.71 8.76
C ARG A 844 41.04 -18.34 9.46
N LEU A 845 42.13 -17.58 9.31
CA LEU A 845 42.24 -16.24 9.87
C LEU A 845 41.18 -15.27 9.31
N ILE A 846 40.97 -15.28 8.00
CA ILE A 846 39.94 -14.47 7.33
C ILE A 846 38.56 -14.85 7.84
N VAL A 847 38.24 -16.15 7.91
CA VAL A 847 36.94 -16.62 8.42
C VAL A 847 36.74 -16.24 9.88
N LEU A 848 37.76 -16.39 10.73
CA LEU A 848 37.69 -15.99 12.15
C LEU A 848 37.48 -14.48 12.30
N GLY A 849 38.24 -13.67 11.56
CA GLY A 849 38.09 -12.21 11.58
C GLY A 849 36.72 -11.77 11.07
N LEU A 850 36.21 -12.36 9.98
CA LEU A 850 34.88 -12.04 9.46
C LEU A 850 33.76 -12.55 10.39
N LEU A 851 33.94 -13.69 11.07
CA LEU A 851 33.00 -14.15 12.10
C LEU A 851 32.97 -13.16 13.26
N LEU A 852 34.13 -12.69 13.72
CA LEU A 852 34.21 -11.66 14.77
C LEU A 852 33.48 -10.38 14.36
N VAL A 853 33.73 -9.85 13.16
CA VAL A 853 33.03 -8.67 12.64
C VAL A 853 31.53 -8.90 12.56
N PHE A 854 31.09 -10.06 12.04
CA PHE A 854 29.68 -10.41 11.97
C PHE A 854 29.05 -10.47 13.37
N THR A 855 29.69 -11.14 14.33
CA THR A 855 29.18 -11.26 15.71
C THR A 855 29.12 -9.91 16.42
N LEU A 856 30.17 -9.08 16.30
CA LEU A 856 30.19 -7.74 16.90
C LEU A 856 29.10 -6.86 16.29
N SER A 857 28.95 -6.90 14.97
CA SER A 857 27.93 -6.10 14.27
C SER A 857 26.51 -6.52 14.68
N MET A 858 26.22 -7.82 14.75
CA MET A 858 24.91 -8.33 15.17
C MET A 858 24.66 -8.13 16.68
N SER A 859 25.71 -8.10 17.50
CA SER A 859 25.59 -7.85 18.94
C SER A 859 25.12 -6.44 19.27
N SER A 860 25.30 -5.47 18.36
CA SER A 860 24.82 -4.08 18.57
C SER A 860 23.30 -4.01 18.81
N GLN A 861 22.52 -4.85 18.11
CA GLN A 861 21.09 -4.99 18.33
C GLN A 861 20.74 -5.68 19.64
N PHE A 862 21.53 -6.67 20.05
CA PHE A 862 21.34 -7.32 21.34
C PHE A 862 21.56 -6.32 22.49
N VAL A 863 22.64 -5.54 22.42
CA VAL A 863 22.93 -4.48 23.40
C VAL A 863 21.80 -3.46 23.45
N GLN A 864 21.23 -3.07 22.30
CA GLN A 864 20.09 -2.16 22.24
C GLN A 864 18.83 -2.70 22.94
N GLN A 865 18.62 -4.03 22.92
CA GLN A 865 17.44 -4.65 23.54
C GLN A 865 17.59 -4.85 25.06
N VAL A 866 18.83 -4.97 25.55
CA VAL A 866 19.12 -5.28 26.96
C VAL A 866 19.59 -4.05 27.76
N SER A 867 20.18 -3.06 27.09
CA SER A 867 20.70 -1.84 27.70
C SER A 867 19.96 -0.60 27.21
N GLN A 868 20.10 0.52 27.92
CA GLN A 868 19.60 1.83 27.48
C GLN A 868 20.45 2.46 26.36
N PHE A 869 21.51 1.79 25.91
CA PHE A 869 22.44 2.32 24.92
C PHE A 869 22.06 1.90 23.50
N SER A 870 21.81 2.89 22.63
CA SER A 870 21.43 2.68 21.22
C SER A 870 22.56 3.13 20.28
N PHE A 871 23.29 2.17 19.71
CA PHE A 871 24.28 2.43 18.67
C PHE A 871 23.68 3.19 17.46
N PRO A 872 22.48 2.84 16.94
CA PRO A 872 21.88 3.57 15.83
C PRO A 872 21.58 5.03 16.14
N THR A 873 21.17 5.34 17.38
CA THR A 873 20.91 6.73 17.81
C THR A 873 22.20 7.53 17.89
N LEU A 874 23.27 6.93 18.41
CA LEU A 874 24.59 7.57 18.45
C LEU A 874 25.11 7.84 17.05
N GLU A 875 25.04 6.84 16.16
CA GLU A 875 25.42 6.99 14.75
C GLU A 875 24.62 8.11 14.09
N TYR A 876 23.29 8.10 14.24
CA TYR A 876 22.39 9.08 13.66
C TYR A 876 22.77 10.53 14.04
N GLY A 877 23.16 10.76 15.29
CA GLY A 877 23.58 12.08 15.78
C GLY A 877 24.85 12.66 15.14
N ILE A 878 25.70 11.82 14.52
CA ILE A 878 26.94 12.26 13.85
C ILE A 878 26.65 12.85 12.46
N HIS A 879 25.56 12.44 11.82
CA HIS A 879 25.23 12.86 10.46
C HIS A 879 24.75 14.32 10.42
N SER A 880 24.92 14.96 9.27
CA SER A 880 24.46 16.34 9.06
C SER A 880 22.95 16.40 8.83
N ASP A 881 22.27 17.34 9.49
CA ASP A 881 20.88 17.68 9.18
C ASP A 881 20.83 18.53 7.90
N LEU A 882 20.00 18.13 6.94
CA LEU A 882 19.95 18.76 5.62
C LEU A 882 19.46 20.21 5.66
N LEU A 883 18.64 20.57 6.66
CA LEU A 883 18.07 21.92 6.77
C LEU A 883 19.00 22.91 7.47
N THR A 884 19.70 22.48 8.51
CA THR A 884 20.53 23.37 9.35
C THR A 884 22.00 23.28 9.01
N GLY A 885 22.45 22.19 8.36
CA GLY A 885 23.86 21.91 8.11
C GLY A 885 24.66 21.49 9.36
N LEU A 886 24.03 21.51 10.54
CA LEU A 886 24.64 21.07 11.80
C LEU A 886 24.55 19.55 11.96
N PRO A 887 25.41 18.93 12.78
CA PRO A 887 25.21 17.54 13.19
C PRO A 887 23.83 17.37 13.87
N ILE A 888 23.14 16.28 13.59
CA ILE A 888 21.77 16.02 14.07
C ILE A 888 21.68 16.01 15.61
N ASN A 889 22.78 15.69 16.30
CA ASN A 889 22.83 15.75 17.77
C ASN A 889 22.64 17.18 18.33
N GLN A 890 22.84 18.22 17.53
CA GLN A 890 22.68 19.63 17.89
C GLN A 890 21.33 20.20 17.43
N THR A 891 20.46 19.40 16.83
CA THR A 891 19.16 19.85 16.33
C THR A 891 18.00 19.24 17.13
N PRO A 892 16.80 19.84 17.09
CA PRO A 892 15.60 19.27 17.71
C PRO A 892 15.18 17.91 17.12
N ARG A 893 15.85 17.43 16.07
CA ARG A 893 15.58 16.15 15.39
C ARG A 893 16.38 14.98 15.94
N MET A 894 17.16 15.20 17.00
CA MET A 894 17.86 14.15 17.71
C MET A 894 16.87 13.09 18.20
N GLY A 895 17.13 11.83 17.86
CA GLY A 895 16.23 10.72 18.18
C GLY A 895 16.66 9.41 17.52
N TYR A 896 15.80 8.40 17.60
CA TYR A 896 16.05 7.13 16.90
C TYR A 896 15.91 7.33 15.37
N PRO A 897 16.83 6.80 14.55
CA PRO A 897 16.76 6.97 13.10
C PRO A 897 15.49 6.35 12.52
N ALA A 898 14.95 6.99 11.47
CA ALA A 898 13.81 6.46 10.74
C ALA A 898 14.12 5.10 10.08
N PHE A 899 13.10 4.25 9.92
CA PHE A 899 13.23 2.87 9.42
C PHE A 899 13.83 2.75 8.01
N ASN A 900 13.77 3.82 7.23
CA ASN A 900 14.25 3.90 5.86
C ASN A 900 15.73 4.33 5.75
N LEU A 901 16.38 4.65 6.87
CA LEU A 901 17.76 5.08 6.91
C LEU A 901 18.73 3.90 7.06
N PRO A 902 19.86 3.91 6.34
CA PRO A 902 20.90 2.89 6.48
C PRO A 902 21.59 3.00 7.85
N GLN A 903 22.05 1.86 8.36
CA GLN A 903 22.83 1.78 9.61
C GLN A 903 24.20 1.14 9.33
N VAL A 904 25.27 1.56 10.03
CA VAL A 904 26.63 1.06 9.79
C VAL A 904 26.81 -0.38 10.24
N TYR A 905 26.25 -0.75 11.39
CA TYR A 905 26.41 -2.11 11.88
C TYR A 905 25.79 -3.12 10.90
N SER A 906 24.67 -2.79 10.23
CA SER A 906 24.06 -3.66 9.22
C SER A 906 24.89 -3.72 7.93
N LEU A 907 25.62 -2.65 7.59
CA LEU A 907 26.58 -2.64 6.48
C LEU A 907 27.71 -3.63 6.75
N PHE A 908 28.31 -3.58 7.94
CA PHE A 908 29.37 -4.52 8.33
C PHE A 908 28.87 -5.96 8.42
N ALA A 909 27.70 -6.20 9.04
CA ALA A 909 27.11 -7.53 9.12
C ALA A 909 26.81 -8.13 7.73
N ALA A 910 26.16 -7.36 6.84
CA ALA A 910 25.83 -7.81 5.49
C ALA A 910 27.08 -8.05 4.63
N THR A 911 28.09 -7.20 4.77
CA THR A 911 29.39 -7.39 4.08
C THR A 911 30.11 -8.63 4.60
N ALA A 912 30.17 -8.80 5.92
CA ALA A 912 30.83 -9.93 6.55
C ALA A 912 30.17 -11.26 6.16
N VAL A 913 28.84 -11.37 6.16
CA VAL A 913 28.17 -12.63 5.80
C VAL A 913 28.40 -13.01 4.32
N ILE A 914 28.42 -12.03 3.41
CA ILE A 914 28.68 -12.28 1.99
C ILE A 914 30.13 -12.74 1.77
N LEU A 915 31.10 -12.11 2.44
CA LEU A 915 32.50 -12.53 2.39
C LEU A 915 32.74 -13.87 3.09
N LEU A 916 32.05 -14.16 4.19
CA LEU A 916 32.10 -15.44 4.88
C LEU A 916 31.64 -16.58 3.95
N LEU A 917 30.58 -16.36 3.18
CA LEU A 917 30.12 -17.33 2.20
C LEU A 917 31.12 -17.53 1.06
N ASP A 918 31.88 -16.51 0.68
CA ASP A 918 32.89 -16.63 -0.36
C ASP A 918 34.07 -17.54 0.08
N PHE A 919 34.44 -17.51 1.37
CA PHE A 919 35.58 -18.28 1.91
C PHE A 919 35.21 -19.59 2.62
N SER A 920 34.00 -19.72 3.17
CA SER A 920 33.58 -20.88 3.96
C SER A 920 32.80 -21.91 3.14
N TYR A 921 33.43 -23.06 2.87
CA TYR A 921 32.78 -24.17 2.16
C TYR A 921 31.57 -24.73 2.94
N THR A 922 31.65 -24.76 4.27
CA THR A 922 30.57 -25.25 5.14
C THR A 922 29.32 -24.38 4.98
N LEU A 923 29.47 -23.05 5.04
CA LEU A 923 28.36 -22.13 4.82
C LEU A 923 27.82 -22.24 3.39
N GLN A 924 28.69 -22.34 2.38
CA GLN A 924 28.23 -22.59 1.00
C GLN A 924 27.39 -23.86 0.88
N LYS A 925 27.73 -24.93 1.61
CA LYS A 925 26.96 -26.19 1.61
C LYS A 925 25.56 -25.98 2.20
N ILE A 926 25.45 -25.24 3.30
CA ILE A 926 24.17 -24.89 3.94
C ILE A 926 23.30 -24.09 2.97
N PHE A 927 23.82 -23.01 2.39
CA PHE A 927 23.05 -22.15 1.49
C PHE A 927 22.80 -22.76 0.10
N ARG A 928 23.46 -23.89 -0.24
CA ARG A 928 23.15 -24.69 -1.43
C ARG A 928 22.01 -25.69 -1.23
N VAL A 929 21.46 -25.82 -0.02
CA VAL A 929 20.30 -26.69 0.23
C VAL A 929 19.14 -26.33 -0.71
N ARG A 930 18.40 -27.34 -1.18
CA ARG A 930 17.35 -27.19 -2.19
C ARG A 930 16.28 -26.17 -1.78
N ILE A 931 15.86 -26.20 -0.51
CA ILE A 931 14.83 -25.31 0.04
C ILE A 931 15.27 -23.85 -0.04
N LEU A 932 16.46 -23.51 0.48
CA LEU A 932 16.99 -22.14 0.44
C LEU A 932 17.20 -21.64 -0.99
N ARG A 933 17.65 -22.50 -1.90
CA ARG A 933 17.80 -22.15 -3.31
C ARG A 933 16.46 -21.91 -4.00
N ALA A 934 15.43 -22.68 -3.63
CA ALA A 934 14.07 -22.48 -4.12
C ALA A 934 13.51 -21.14 -3.61
N LEU A 935 13.63 -20.84 -2.31
CA LEU A 935 13.29 -19.53 -1.76
C LEU A 935 14.05 -18.40 -2.47
N GLY A 936 15.32 -18.65 -2.81
CA GLY A 936 16.13 -17.76 -3.63
C GLY A 936 15.49 -17.47 -4.98
N TYR A 937 15.01 -18.49 -5.69
CA TYR A 937 14.32 -18.32 -6.98
C TYR A 937 13.01 -17.52 -6.85
N TYR A 938 12.25 -17.76 -5.79
CA TYR A 938 10.95 -17.11 -5.52
C TYR A 938 11.05 -15.77 -4.77
N SER A 939 12.25 -15.30 -4.43
CA SER A 939 12.44 -14.18 -3.49
C SER A 939 11.74 -12.90 -3.92
N TYR A 940 11.64 -12.63 -5.22
CA TYR A 940 11.01 -11.40 -5.69
C TYR A 940 9.47 -11.47 -5.60
N SER A 941 8.89 -12.61 -5.96
CA SER A 941 7.45 -12.86 -5.75
C SER A 941 7.06 -12.84 -4.28
N ILE A 942 7.88 -13.42 -3.38
CA ILE A 942 7.66 -13.35 -1.92
C ILE A 942 7.67 -11.89 -1.47
N TYR A 943 8.67 -11.12 -1.90
CA TYR A 943 8.79 -9.70 -1.59
C TYR A 943 7.54 -8.89 -2.00
N LEU A 944 6.92 -9.19 -3.14
CA LEU A 944 5.74 -8.45 -3.61
C LEU A 944 4.42 -8.91 -2.96
N LEU A 945 4.23 -10.20 -2.71
CA LEU A 945 2.92 -10.75 -2.34
C LEU A 945 2.70 -10.99 -0.85
N HIS A 946 3.75 -11.01 -0.02
CA HIS A 946 3.61 -11.37 1.40
C HIS A 946 2.67 -10.42 2.16
N GLY A 947 2.86 -9.09 2.05
CA GLY A 947 2.00 -8.14 2.76
C GLY A 947 0.57 -8.14 2.24
N LEU A 948 0.37 -8.27 0.92
CA LEU A 948 -0.97 -8.43 0.34
C LEU A 948 -1.74 -9.60 0.96
N ILE A 949 -1.08 -10.75 1.13
CA ILE A 949 -1.71 -11.96 1.70
C ILE A 949 -1.93 -11.81 3.21
N PHE A 950 -0.96 -11.25 3.93
CA PHE A 950 -1.09 -11.01 5.37
C PHE A 950 -2.22 -10.03 5.67
N TRP A 951 -2.34 -8.96 4.89
CA TRP A 951 -3.29 -7.88 5.14
C TRP A 951 -4.70 -8.16 4.60
N SER A 952 -4.86 -9.10 3.65
CA SER A 952 -6.16 -9.60 3.20
C SER A 952 -6.59 -10.84 3.99
N TRP A 953 -6.16 -12.03 3.56
CA TRP A 953 -6.50 -13.32 4.16
C TRP A 953 -6.13 -13.38 5.65
N GLY A 954 -4.92 -12.93 6.01
CA GLY A 954 -4.44 -12.99 7.38
C GLY A 954 -5.26 -12.12 8.34
N SER A 955 -5.56 -10.88 7.97
CA SER A 955 -6.39 -9.97 8.76
C SER A 955 -7.80 -10.52 8.97
N TRP A 956 -8.45 -10.97 7.89
CA TRP A 956 -9.78 -11.57 7.95
C TRP A 956 -9.82 -12.76 8.90
N LEU A 957 -8.89 -13.72 8.72
CA LEU A 957 -8.87 -14.93 9.54
C LEU A 957 -8.55 -14.61 11.01
N CYS A 958 -7.63 -13.68 11.27
CA CYS A 958 -7.26 -13.27 12.62
C CYS A 958 -8.45 -12.70 13.39
N VAL A 959 -9.18 -11.76 12.77
CA VAL A 959 -10.37 -11.15 13.39
C VAL A 959 -11.48 -12.19 13.56
N MET A 960 -11.73 -13.04 12.57
CA MET A 960 -12.76 -14.09 12.65
C MET A 960 -12.48 -15.08 13.79
N LEU A 961 -11.25 -15.55 13.93
CA LEU A 961 -10.87 -16.46 15.02
C LEU A 961 -10.97 -15.77 16.39
N ALA A 962 -10.62 -14.48 16.47
CA ALA A 962 -10.80 -13.70 17.69
C ALA A 962 -12.29 -13.59 18.09
N THR A 963 -13.21 -13.44 17.13
CA THR A 963 -14.66 -13.39 17.44
C THR A 963 -15.22 -14.68 18.02
N LYS A 964 -14.54 -15.81 17.76
CA LYS A 964 -14.87 -17.14 18.29
C LYS A 964 -14.15 -17.45 19.61
N ALA A 965 -13.51 -16.46 20.23
CA ALA A 965 -12.78 -16.57 21.49
C ALA A 965 -11.63 -17.59 21.45
N VAL A 966 -11.01 -17.80 20.28
CA VAL A 966 -9.79 -18.61 20.15
C VAL A 966 -8.64 -17.89 20.87
N PRO A 967 -7.84 -18.57 21.70
CA PRO A 967 -6.72 -17.94 22.39
C PRO A 967 -5.72 -17.38 21.37
N TYR A 968 -5.18 -16.20 21.67
CA TYR A 968 -4.41 -15.42 20.71
C TYR A 968 -3.19 -16.16 20.13
N TRP A 969 -2.49 -16.95 20.94
CA TRP A 969 -1.36 -17.77 20.46
C TRP A 969 -1.78 -18.80 19.40
N ALA A 970 -2.96 -19.41 19.56
CA ALA A 970 -3.48 -20.38 18.61
C ALA A 970 -4.00 -19.68 17.35
N ASN A 971 -4.68 -18.55 17.53
CA ASN A 971 -5.13 -17.69 16.43
C ASN A 971 -3.95 -17.33 15.51
N ALA A 972 -2.92 -16.73 16.08
CA ALA A 972 -1.75 -16.29 15.33
C ALA A 972 -0.96 -17.46 14.71
N LEU A 973 -0.91 -18.64 15.34
CA LEU A 973 -0.30 -19.84 14.75
C LEU A 973 -1.08 -20.33 13.52
N VAL A 974 -2.41 -20.36 13.59
CA VAL A 974 -3.27 -20.74 12.46
C VAL A 974 -3.14 -19.73 11.32
N VAL A 975 -3.14 -18.43 11.64
CA VAL A 975 -2.93 -17.35 10.67
C VAL A 975 -1.55 -17.47 10.03
N PHE A 976 -0.50 -17.76 10.80
CA PHE A 976 0.85 -18.00 10.28
C PHE A 976 0.88 -19.15 9.27
N ILE A 977 0.42 -20.33 9.67
CA ILE A 977 0.47 -21.53 8.81
C ILE A 977 -0.34 -21.31 7.53
N THR A 978 -1.57 -20.83 7.65
CA THR A 978 -2.45 -20.64 6.49
C THR A 978 -1.93 -19.54 5.56
N SER A 979 -1.43 -18.41 6.10
CA SER A 979 -0.88 -17.33 5.29
C SER A 979 0.34 -17.77 4.49
N TYR A 980 1.25 -18.55 5.08
CA TYR A 980 2.41 -19.08 4.36
C TYR A 980 2.04 -20.18 3.35
N ILE A 981 0.99 -20.97 3.59
CA ILE A 981 0.45 -21.90 2.59
C ILE A 981 -0.12 -21.13 1.39
N VAL A 982 -0.97 -20.12 1.64
CA VAL A 982 -1.53 -19.27 0.60
C VAL A 982 -0.42 -18.55 -0.15
N LEU A 983 0.58 -18.00 0.55
CA LEU A 983 1.76 -17.39 -0.06
C LEU A 983 2.53 -18.39 -0.94
N GLY A 984 2.76 -19.62 -0.47
CA GLY A 984 3.42 -20.66 -1.25
C GLY A 984 2.70 -21.02 -2.55
N ILE A 985 1.36 -21.08 -2.52
CA ILE A 985 0.53 -21.32 -3.71
C ILE A 985 0.60 -20.09 -4.65
N SER A 986 0.42 -18.89 -4.10
CA SER A 986 0.43 -17.64 -4.85
C SER A 986 1.75 -17.40 -5.55
N ILE A 987 2.90 -17.56 -4.88
CA ILE A 987 4.22 -17.38 -5.53
C ILE A 987 4.45 -18.42 -6.62
N TYR A 988 3.96 -19.66 -6.46
CA TYR A 988 4.14 -20.69 -7.47
C TYR A 988 3.44 -20.34 -8.80
N LEU A 989 2.26 -19.71 -8.70
CA LEU A 989 1.47 -19.21 -9.83
C LEU A 989 2.01 -17.87 -10.37
N TRP A 990 2.48 -16.99 -9.49
CA TRP A 990 2.91 -15.63 -9.81
C TRP A 990 4.25 -15.54 -10.55
N THR A 991 5.27 -16.23 -10.07
CA THR A 991 6.63 -16.13 -10.61
C THR A 991 6.74 -16.38 -12.12
N PRO A 992 6.10 -17.41 -12.72
CA PRO A 992 6.17 -17.59 -14.16
C PRO A 992 5.45 -16.47 -14.93
N PHE A 993 4.35 -15.94 -14.38
CA PHE A 993 3.53 -14.91 -15.01
C PHE A 993 4.19 -13.53 -15.00
N ALA A 994 4.73 -13.11 -13.85
CA ALA A 994 5.28 -11.77 -13.69
C ALA A 994 6.82 -11.75 -13.78
N ASP A 995 7.51 -12.43 -12.87
CA ASP A 995 8.97 -12.34 -12.70
C ASP A 995 9.75 -12.90 -13.90
N VAL A 996 9.32 -14.05 -14.42
CA VAL A 996 9.98 -14.70 -15.56
C VAL A 996 9.64 -13.95 -16.86
N PHE A 997 8.39 -13.54 -17.03
CA PHE A 997 7.95 -12.77 -18.19
C PHE A 997 8.67 -11.42 -18.28
N SER A 998 8.84 -10.69 -17.17
CA SER A 998 9.53 -9.39 -17.17
C SER A 998 10.98 -9.51 -17.66
N GLY A 999 11.66 -10.63 -17.36
CA GLY A 999 12.99 -10.93 -17.87
C GLY A 999 13.02 -11.15 -19.39
N TYR A 1000 12.03 -11.86 -19.94
CA TYR A 1000 11.89 -12.05 -21.38
C TYR A 1000 11.51 -10.76 -22.09
N ALA A 1001 10.53 -10.01 -21.55
CA ALA A 1001 10.07 -8.73 -22.07
C ALA A 1001 11.23 -7.72 -22.13
N GLY A 1002 11.99 -7.57 -21.05
CA GLY A 1002 13.16 -6.67 -21.03
C GLY A 1002 14.20 -7.06 -22.10
N THR A 1003 14.45 -8.35 -22.29
CA THR A 1003 15.39 -8.84 -23.32
C THR A 1003 14.87 -8.61 -24.73
N ALA A 1004 13.58 -8.83 -24.97
CA ALA A 1004 12.94 -8.59 -26.26
C ALA A 1004 12.96 -7.09 -26.62
N LEU A 1005 12.64 -6.22 -25.66
CA LEU A 1005 12.71 -4.77 -25.82
C LEU A 1005 14.14 -4.30 -26.12
N TRP A 1006 15.15 -4.83 -25.42
CA TRP A 1006 16.55 -4.51 -25.69
C TRP A 1006 16.98 -4.96 -27.09
N ARG A 1007 16.61 -6.16 -27.53
CA ARG A 1007 16.91 -6.65 -28.89
C ARG A 1007 16.27 -5.76 -29.95
N ARG A 1008 15.02 -5.32 -29.73
CA ARG A 1008 14.33 -4.37 -30.60
C ARG A 1008 15.06 -3.03 -30.66
N ALA A 1009 15.49 -2.50 -29.51
CA ALA A 1009 16.27 -1.26 -29.45
C ALA A 1009 17.61 -1.38 -30.22
N GLN A 1010 18.17 -2.59 -30.31
CA GLN A 1010 19.35 -2.90 -31.13
C GLN A 1010 19.03 -3.14 -32.63
N GLY A 1011 17.79 -2.97 -33.07
CA GLY A 1011 17.37 -3.24 -34.46
C GLY A 1011 17.27 -4.73 -34.81
N ARG A 1012 17.26 -5.63 -33.82
CA ARG A 1012 17.13 -7.10 -34.01
C ARG A 1012 15.66 -7.53 -33.90
N ALA A 1013 15.26 -8.55 -34.68
CA ALA A 1013 13.87 -9.00 -34.79
C ALA A 1013 13.22 -9.35 -33.43
N PHE A 1014 11.99 -8.86 -33.21
CA PHE A 1014 11.23 -8.95 -31.94
C PHE A 1014 10.65 -10.35 -31.67
N PHE A 1015 10.25 -11.07 -32.72
CA PHE A 1015 9.36 -12.24 -32.61
C PHE A 1015 10.02 -13.57 -32.22
N ALA A 1016 11.35 -13.67 -32.17
CA ALA A 1016 12.02 -14.96 -31.91
C ALA A 1016 12.06 -15.39 -30.43
N THR A 1017 11.52 -14.59 -29.49
CA THR A 1017 11.78 -14.78 -28.05
C THR A 1017 10.56 -14.88 -27.13
N ILE A 1018 9.34 -14.65 -27.62
CA ILE A 1018 8.12 -14.58 -26.78
C ILE A 1018 7.33 -15.90 -26.74
N GLY A 1019 7.78 -16.95 -27.48
CA GLY A 1019 7.14 -18.28 -27.53
C GLY A 1019 7.32 -19.16 -26.28
#